data_AF-A0A1I8N1U3-F1
#
_entry.id   AF-A0A1I8N1U3-F1
#
_cell.length_a   1.000
_cell.length_b   1.000
_cell.length_c   1.000
_cell.angle_alpha   90.00
_cell.angle_beta   90.00
_cell.angle_gamma   90.00
#
_symmetry.space_group_name_H-M   'P 1'
#
loop_
_entity.id
_entity.type
_entity.pdbx_description
1 polymer ?
#
loop_
_entity_poly.entity_id
_entity_poly.type
_entity_poly.pdbx_seq_one_letter_code
_entity_poly.pdbx_strand_id
1 'polypeptide(L)'
;MPLANSSSTSLQDNEEIVIRQIVYHLPDGQPFEAEKENDDDEKDIFQNNNSRHEMRIGGGAELAVYSEEHLSLNEEPEEEPYRLKPISALQRNLRKFLRYLTQGLLMICWLTFTYHLMRYPEREEEMVLLSFPPQMAIIYELPLDLQGVGLAMKLRGLFSRESFQDMKVVASQEAKKSFLSYVLQGSSKDLLKTKNISLVKHLFINENSTSLSLVEKVMEQIIFPETSRKFQLLFRSKSMEDISLELFVTPVESGQTWIIIWGLALLITIYLLMASDLLHRTFAAILCSSLVIGLVAAVHVRPSLEDVFHGMEFDIIMNFFGISLIMEILAEAGLQDYLAAWSYEMANGHIWPLLNVLFPSSILLVLIFDDITLILFLTPIGLRLCEIMHLNCAPVLACLIISINLGCSLTPNSSLSNYLIFQHESLKQENLTYGSFLIHLLPASLLTLLQSYTHLRLLFHNSAQIGTKEPLQVERLRRLTRVWRKVSDRMGAYSLDERSAKDTVDTRIRSLRKRLKRLGKMPDPPSGFEEKVLKLRQNFHLKKIPLLMACLLAILVRFLFVILDQGFQSIQISLGWISVLGALLCLSLCNYEDLEGVLGRIDWATMLFISALFILSKMLEQLGFSEAIGAMLENSLANVETEYRLTLGILAIIGISTGLSLLLSNATLINLLLPVITVLAKNKEVNIPLMPLVWSLALSCSLGANGCLVAGIVNVACTGVASKHGYSITFWDYFKIGFLIMLGNLIIASCYLLLAHVWGQWH
;
A
#
# COMPACT_ATOMS: atom_id res chain seq x y z
N MET A 1 67.28 -6.77 9.11
CA MET A 1 66.98 -7.19 10.51
C MET A 1 66.37 -6.00 11.24
N PRO A 2 65.41 -6.18 12.16
CA PRO A 2 64.18 -6.93 11.88
C PRO A 2 62.88 -6.27 12.44
N LEU A 3 61.76 -6.58 11.78
CA LEU A 3 60.41 -6.89 12.32
C LEU A 3 59.91 -6.24 13.63
N ALA A 4 58.72 -5.60 13.56
CA ALA A 4 57.54 -5.97 14.38
C ALA A 4 56.24 -5.34 13.83
N ASN A 5 55.08 -5.93 14.14
CA ASN A 5 53.75 -5.41 13.78
C ASN A 5 53.13 -4.60 14.93
N SER A 6 52.25 -3.66 14.62
CA SER A 6 51.12 -3.27 15.49
C SER A 6 49.90 -2.91 14.63
N SER A 7 48.71 -3.32 15.07
CA SER A 7 47.48 -3.31 14.29
C SER A 7 46.48 -2.23 14.70
N SER A 8 45.54 -1.95 13.79
CA SER A 8 44.37 -1.08 13.97
C SER A 8 43.58 -1.31 15.27
N THR A 9 43.32 -0.24 16.01
CA THR A 9 42.38 -0.17 17.15
C THR A 9 41.48 1.05 17.01
N SER A 10 40.29 0.88 16.40
CA SER A 10 39.29 1.96 16.26
C SER A 10 37.88 1.46 15.91
N LEU A 11 37.54 0.21 16.26
CA LEU A 11 36.30 -0.44 15.79
C LEU A 11 35.62 -1.38 16.82
N GLN A 12 36.17 -1.59 18.02
CA GLN A 12 35.53 -2.43 19.05
C GLN A 12 34.74 -1.61 20.09
N ASP A 13 35.16 -0.37 20.36
CA ASP A 13 34.64 0.46 21.45
C ASP A 13 33.15 0.86 21.28
N ASN A 14 32.63 0.81 20.04
CA ASN A 14 31.23 1.08 19.74
C ASN A 14 30.29 -0.13 19.92
N GLU A 15 30.81 -1.37 19.98
CA GLU A 15 29.97 -2.55 20.25
C GLU A 15 29.75 -2.77 21.76
N GLU A 16 30.71 -2.37 22.61
CA GLU A 16 30.57 -2.48 24.08
C GLU A 16 29.43 -1.61 24.65
N ILE A 17 29.17 -0.45 24.05
CA ILE A 17 28.14 0.49 24.52
C ILE A 17 26.73 -0.11 24.38
N VAL A 18 26.47 -0.84 23.29
CA VAL A 18 25.16 -1.47 23.04
C VAL A 18 24.93 -2.67 23.97
N ILE A 19 25.99 -3.41 24.33
CA ILE A 19 25.87 -4.59 25.20
C ILE A 19 25.65 -4.19 26.67
N ARG A 20 26.24 -3.08 27.14
CA ARG A 20 26.12 -2.65 28.55
C ARG A 20 24.72 -2.18 28.96
N GLN A 21 23.85 -1.78 28.03
CA GLN A 21 22.46 -1.38 28.35
C GLN A 21 21.50 -2.54 28.63
N ILE A 22 21.89 -3.80 28.39
CA ILE A 22 21.01 -4.98 28.51
C ILE A 22 21.18 -5.72 29.87
N VAL A 23 22.16 -5.34 30.70
CA VAL A 23 22.60 -6.14 31.87
C VAL A 23 22.39 -5.46 33.23
N TYR A 24 22.20 -4.13 33.29
CA TYR A 24 22.08 -3.40 34.56
C TYR A 24 20.63 -3.32 35.10
N HIS A 25 20.21 -4.35 35.84
CA HIS A 25 19.28 -4.19 36.97
C HIS A 25 19.35 -5.40 37.94
N LEU A 26 20.50 -5.54 38.60
CA LEU A 26 20.68 -6.30 39.83
C LEU A 26 21.43 -5.41 40.82
N PRO A 27 20.96 -5.22 42.07
CA PRO A 27 21.76 -4.61 43.12
C PRO A 27 22.71 -5.65 43.72
N ASP A 28 24.01 -5.30 43.81
CA ASP A 28 25.02 -6.09 44.50
C ASP A 28 24.86 -6.07 46.04
N GLY A 29 25.71 -6.83 46.74
CA GLY A 29 25.63 -7.09 48.19
C GLY A 29 25.84 -5.90 49.14
N GLN A 30 26.11 -6.10 50.44
CA GLN A 30 26.90 -7.20 51.01
C GLN A 30 26.46 -7.56 52.48
N PRO A 31 27.28 -8.06 53.45
CA PRO A 31 26.89 -9.20 54.29
C PRO A 31 26.68 -8.86 55.78
N PHE A 32 26.93 -9.84 56.67
CA PHE A 32 26.65 -9.89 58.13
C PHE A 32 25.18 -10.20 58.46
N GLU A 33 24.85 -10.86 59.58
CA GLU A 33 25.67 -11.37 60.69
C GLU A 33 25.23 -12.80 61.10
N ALA A 34 25.97 -13.47 62.00
CA ALA A 34 25.61 -14.79 62.50
C ALA A 34 25.41 -14.77 64.02
N GLU A 35 24.18 -15.01 64.48
CA GLU A 35 23.86 -15.26 65.88
C GLU A 35 23.48 -16.73 66.12
N LYS A 36 23.56 -17.13 67.39
CA LYS A 36 23.36 -18.50 67.89
C LYS A 36 22.03 -18.62 68.62
N GLU A 37 21.86 -19.76 69.31
CA GLU A 37 20.86 -20.06 70.33
C GLU A 37 19.50 -20.52 69.77
N ASN A 38 18.91 -21.64 70.23
CA ASN A 38 19.41 -22.68 71.14
C ASN A 38 18.81 -24.06 70.78
N ASP A 39 19.38 -25.09 71.42
CA ASP A 39 18.84 -26.46 71.57
C ASP A 39 17.36 -26.44 72.08
N ASP A 40 16.51 -27.46 71.92
CA ASP A 40 16.69 -28.87 72.31
C ASP A 40 15.66 -29.85 71.66
N ASP A 41 15.85 -31.15 71.94
CA ASP A 41 14.88 -32.28 71.98
C ASP A 41 14.20 -32.88 70.71
N GLU A 42 14.77 -34.03 70.32
CA GLU A 42 14.16 -35.36 70.02
C GLU A 42 12.74 -35.56 69.41
N LYS A 43 12.77 -36.20 68.22
CA LYS A 43 12.09 -37.47 67.83
C LYS A 43 10.61 -37.57 67.36
N ASP A 44 10.50 -38.45 66.36
CA ASP A 44 9.47 -39.47 66.07
C ASP A 44 8.09 -39.15 65.44
N ILE A 45 7.99 -39.60 64.17
CA ILE A 45 6.97 -40.50 63.60
C ILE A 45 5.55 -39.94 63.27
N PHE A 46 5.23 -40.00 61.96
CA PHE A 46 3.92 -40.23 61.31
C PHE A 46 2.65 -40.23 62.22
N GLN A 47 1.61 -39.40 62.01
CA GLN A 47 0.67 -39.51 60.88
C GLN A 47 -0.30 -38.30 60.72
N ASN A 48 -0.41 -37.79 59.48
CA ASN A 48 -1.63 -37.51 58.70
C ASN A 48 -2.76 -36.49 59.14
N ASN A 49 -3.29 -35.79 58.12
CA ASN A 49 -4.59 -35.09 57.98
C ASN A 49 -4.90 -33.72 58.66
N ASN A 50 -5.15 -32.72 57.79
CA ASN A 50 -6.23 -31.70 57.83
C ASN A 50 -6.26 -30.67 59.01
N SER A 51 -6.36 -29.35 58.79
CA SER A 51 -7.12 -28.66 57.72
C SER A 51 -6.90 -27.13 57.59
N ARG A 52 -6.93 -26.66 56.31
CA ARG A 52 -7.59 -25.45 55.74
C ARG A 52 -7.30 -23.99 56.18
N HIS A 53 -7.20 -23.14 55.14
CA HIS A 53 -7.41 -21.67 55.04
C HIS A 53 -6.41 -20.74 55.79
N GLU A 54 -5.96 -19.58 55.29
CA GLU A 54 -5.67 -19.03 53.93
C GLU A 54 -4.81 -17.72 54.14
N MET A 55 -4.43 -16.84 53.20
CA MET A 55 -4.90 -16.51 51.84
C MET A 55 -3.79 -15.89 50.94
N ARG A 56 -4.15 -15.72 49.65
CA ARG A 56 -3.71 -14.80 48.56
C ARG A 56 -3.02 -13.47 48.95
N ILE A 57 -2.33 -12.71 48.07
CA ILE A 57 -2.33 -12.59 46.58
C ILE A 57 -0.87 -12.39 46.07
N GLY A 58 -0.42 -12.79 44.87
CA GLY A 58 -1.08 -13.66 43.87
C GLY A 58 -0.95 -13.32 42.37
N GLY A 59 0.15 -12.76 41.83
CA GLY A 59 0.33 -12.60 40.37
C GLY A 59 1.74 -12.19 39.89
N GLY A 60 2.25 -12.67 38.75
CA GLY A 60 1.70 -13.72 37.87
C GLY A 60 2.44 -13.92 36.54
N ALA A 61 3.37 -14.89 36.48
CA ALA A 61 4.05 -15.29 35.24
C ALA A 61 4.48 -16.78 35.17
N GLU A 62 3.98 -17.65 36.06
CA GLU A 62 4.35 -19.06 36.11
C GLU A 62 3.15 -20.00 35.95
N LEU A 63 3.19 -20.87 34.93
CA LEU A 63 2.93 -22.32 35.01
C LEU A 63 2.80 -22.97 33.62
N ALA A 64 3.71 -23.90 33.31
CA ALA A 64 3.47 -25.08 32.47
C ALA A 64 4.64 -26.09 32.50
N VAL A 65 5.43 -26.12 33.58
CA VAL A 65 6.37 -27.23 33.83
C VAL A 65 5.55 -28.36 34.44
N TYR A 66 5.16 -29.34 33.61
CA TYR A 66 4.54 -30.57 34.10
C TYR A 66 5.59 -31.51 34.68
N SER A 67 5.19 -32.27 35.70
CA SER A 67 5.99 -33.23 36.46
C SER A 67 6.78 -34.21 35.60
N GLU A 68 8.05 -34.43 35.96
CA GLU A 68 8.85 -35.51 35.42
C GLU A 68 8.47 -36.84 36.10
N GLU A 69 7.78 -37.72 35.38
CA GLU A 69 7.71 -39.14 35.77
C GLU A 69 8.98 -39.86 35.31
N HIS A 70 9.69 -40.47 36.25
CA HIS A 70 10.81 -41.37 35.95
C HIS A 70 10.29 -42.66 35.29
N LEU A 71 10.39 -42.75 33.96
CA LEU A 71 10.29 -44.04 33.27
C LEU A 71 11.67 -44.52 32.82
N SER A 72 11.90 -45.83 32.99
CA SER A 72 13.21 -46.46 32.89
C SER A 72 13.81 -46.45 31.49
N LEU A 73 15.14 -46.33 31.44
CA LEU A 73 15.97 -46.72 30.29
C LEU A 73 15.66 -48.16 29.86
N ASN A 74 15.36 -48.38 28.59
CA ASN A 74 15.79 -49.55 27.82
C ASN A 74 15.49 -49.37 26.31
N GLU A 75 16.22 -50.14 25.51
CA GLU A 75 16.06 -50.33 24.05
C GLU A 75 16.08 -49.04 23.19
N GLU A 76 17.29 -48.59 22.87
CA GLU A 76 17.52 -47.78 21.67
C GLU A 76 17.51 -48.68 20.42
N PRO A 77 16.56 -48.52 19.47
CA PRO A 77 16.77 -49.00 18.11
C PRO A 77 17.79 -48.09 17.42
N GLU A 78 18.80 -48.67 16.77
CA GLU A 78 19.79 -47.92 15.99
C GLU A 78 19.14 -47.21 14.79
N GLU A 79 18.68 -45.97 15.00
CA GLU A 79 18.28 -45.12 13.88
C GLU A 79 19.53 -44.73 13.07
N GLU A 80 19.62 -45.21 11.82
CA GLU A 80 20.58 -44.67 10.85
C GLU A 80 20.58 -43.14 10.89
N PRO A 81 21.76 -42.48 10.86
CA PRO A 81 21.84 -41.04 10.93
C PRO A 81 21.20 -40.42 9.68
N TYR A 82 19.92 -40.05 9.80
CA TYR A 82 19.11 -39.38 8.79
C TYR A 82 19.84 -38.12 8.31
N ARG A 83 20.66 -38.28 7.27
CA ARG A 83 21.29 -37.19 6.55
C ARG A 83 20.18 -36.42 5.87
N LEU A 84 19.67 -35.40 6.56
CA LEU A 84 19.23 -34.17 5.91
C LEU A 84 20.25 -33.90 4.80
N LYS A 85 19.85 -34.02 3.52
CA LYS A 85 20.75 -33.73 2.40
C LYS A 85 21.36 -32.36 2.72
N PRO A 86 22.68 -32.25 2.95
CA PRO A 86 23.27 -30.99 3.31
C PRO A 86 22.90 -30.03 2.18
N ILE A 87 22.40 -28.83 2.52
CA ILE A 87 22.18 -27.76 1.54
C ILE A 87 23.48 -27.67 0.78
N SER A 88 23.47 -28.12 -0.48
CA SER A 88 24.70 -28.58 -1.12
C SER A 88 25.70 -27.44 -1.16
N ALA A 89 27.01 -27.72 -1.18
CA ALA A 89 28.00 -26.65 -1.34
C ALA A 89 27.62 -25.72 -2.51
N LEU A 90 27.09 -26.31 -3.59
CA LEU A 90 26.44 -25.63 -4.70
C LEU A 90 25.23 -24.76 -4.26
N GLN A 91 24.18 -25.28 -3.61
CA GLN A 91 23.04 -24.46 -3.13
C GLN A 91 23.43 -23.37 -2.12
N ARG A 92 24.36 -23.64 -1.21
CA ARG A 92 24.85 -22.66 -0.21
C ARG A 92 25.63 -21.54 -0.91
N ASN A 93 26.46 -21.91 -1.89
CA ASN A 93 27.17 -20.94 -2.73
C ASN A 93 26.18 -20.18 -3.63
N LEU A 94 25.13 -20.81 -4.15
CA LEU A 94 24.05 -20.15 -4.91
C LEU A 94 23.32 -19.11 -4.06
N ARG A 95 23.03 -19.38 -2.78
CA ARG A 95 22.46 -18.39 -1.83
C ARG A 95 23.44 -17.31 -1.36
N LYS A 96 24.75 -17.48 -1.56
CA LYS A 96 25.74 -16.41 -1.37
C LYS A 96 25.89 -15.58 -2.64
N PHE A 97 26.04 -16.25 -3.79
CA PHE A 97 26.10 -15.66 -5.12
C PHE A 97 24.86 -14.82 -5.43
N LEU A 98 23.64 -15.33 -5.21
CA LEU A 98 22.40 -14.57 -5.35
C LEU A 98 22.40 -13.32 -4.47
N ARG A 99 22.86 -13.40 -3.21
CA ARG A 99 22.96 -12.21 -2.34
C ARG A 99 23.97 -11.19 -2.84
N TYR A 100 25.16 -11.61 -3.27
CA TYR A 100 26.14 -10.71 -3.86
C TYR A 100 25.69 -10.13 -5.21
N LEU A 101 24.95 -10.90 -6.02
CA LEU A 101 24.36 -10.46 -7.27
C LEU A 101 23.22 -9.45 -7.03
N THR A 102 22.37 -9.67 -6.03
CA THR A 102 21.39 -8.68 -5.58
C THR A 102 22.08 -7.43 -5.06
N GLN A 103 23.12 -7.53 -4.22
CA GLN A 103 23.90 -6.38 -3.74
C GLN A 103 24.60 -5.62 -4.86
N GLY A 104 25.16 -6.32 -5.85
CA GLY A 104 25.77 -5.72 -7.04
C GLY A 104 24.74 -5.00 -7.92
N LEU A 105 23.57 -5.61 -8.15
CA LEU A 105 22.48 -5.01 -8.91
C LEU A 105 21.91 -3.77 -8.17
N LEU A 106 21.78 -3.82 -6.85
CA LEU A 106 21.42 -2.68 -6.01
C LEU A 106 22.43 -1.52 -6.12
N MET A 107 23.74 -1.83 -6.06
CA MET A 107 24.79 -0.83 -6.26
C MET A 107 24.75 -0.24 -7.67
N ILE A 108 24.46 -1.03 -8.70
CA ILE A 108 24.27 -0.55 -10.07
C ILE A 108 23.07 0.41 -10.14
N CYS A 109 21.91 0.03 -9.58
CA CYS A 109 20.72 0.90 -9.54
C CYS A 109 20.98 2.23 -8.79
N TRP A 110 21.69 2.17 -7.66
CA TRP A 110 22.07 3.38 -6.92
C TRP A 110 23.05 4.25 -7.71
N LEU A 111 24.04 3.66 -8.38
CA LEU A 111 24.98 4.37 -9.25
C LEU A 111 24.28 5.01 -10.44
N THR A 112 23.35 4.33 -11.12
CA THR A 112 22.62 4.91 -12.25
C THR A 112 21.73 6.07 -11.79
N PHE A 113 20.98 5.91 -10.70
CA PHE A 113 20.18 6.99 -10.11
C PHE A 113 21.04 8.22 -9.77
N THR A 114 22.14 8.01 -9.02
CA THR A 114 23.04 9.08 -8.59
C THR A 114 23.71 9.77 -9.77
N TYR A 115 24.14 9.02 -10.79
CA TYR A 115 24.72 9.55 -12.03
C TYR A 115 23.74 10.45 -12.79
N HIS A 116 22.49 10.05 -12.96
CA HIS A 116 21.48 10.90 -13.61
C HIS A 116 21.16 12.13 -12.77
N LEU A 117 20.95 11.99 -11.45
CA LEU A 117 20.62 13.12 -10.58
C LEU A 117 21.75 14.16 -10.50
N MET A 118 23.02 13.74 -10.55
CA MET A 118 24.18 14.63 -10.60
C MET A 118 24.42 15.27 -11.98
N ARG A 119 24.06 14.59 -13.08
CA ARG A 119 24.37 15.04 -14.45
C ARG A 119 23.41 16.12 -14.96
N TYR A 120 22.15 16.11 -14.52
CA TYR A 120 21.12 17.01 -15.02
C TYR A 120 20.80 18.11 -13.99
N PRO A 121 20.68 19.39 -14.40
CA PRO A 121 20.34 20.50 -13.50
C PRO A 121 18.89 20.38 -13.00
N GLU A 122 18.52 21.15 -11.97
CA GLU A 122 17.13 21.24 -11.50
C GLU A 122 16.24 21.92 -12.55
N ARG A 123 14.97 21.56 -12.57
CA ARG A 123 13.95 22.21 -13.39
C ARG A 123 13.55 23.54 -12.76
N GLU A 124 14.28 24.59 -13.07
CA GLU A 124 13.87 25.96 -12.81
C GLU A 124 12.71 26.32 -13.76
N GLU A 125 11.47 26.34 -13.26
CA GLU A 125 10.34 26.88 -14.01
C GLU A 125 10.44 28.41 -14.04
N GLU A 126 11.10 28.97 -15.08
CA GLU A 126 11.15 30.41 -15.32
C GLU A 126 9.73 30.99 -15.50
N MET A 127 9.18 31.54 -14.42
CA MET A 127 7.88 32.22 -14.42
C MET A 127 8.05 33.66 -14.93
N VAL A 128 7.47 33.93 -16.09
CA VAL A 128 7.44 35.28 -16.67
C VAL A 128 6.07 35.89 -16.43
N LEU A 129 6.01 36.86 -15.53
CA LEU A 129 4.82 37.67 -15.31
C LEU A 129 4.64 38.67 -16.46
N LEU A 130 3.59 38.47 -17.26
CA LEU A 130 3.19 39.37 -18.34
C LEU A 130 1.97 40.19 -17.92
N SER A 131 2.08 41.51 -17.97
CA SER A 131 0.95 42.44 -17.82
C SER A 131 0.53 42.99 -19.18
N PHE A 132 -0.72 42.80 -19.56
CA PHE A 132 -1.28 43.29 -20.84
C PHE A 132 -2.17 44.52 -20.60
N PRO A 133 -1.74 45.72 -21.05
CA PRO A 133 -2.58 46.92 -21.00
C PRO A 133 -3.83 46.81 -21.89
N PRO A 134 -4.91 47.57 -21.60
CA PRO A 134 -6.14 47.52 -22.36
C PRO A 134 -5.93 47.73 -23.85
N GLN A 135 -6.53 46.84 -24.65
CA GLN A 135 -6.48 46.81 -26.13
C GLN A 135 -5.09 46.71 -26.77
N MET A 136 -4.00 46.54 -25.99
CA MET A 136 -2.64 46.43 -26.52
C MET A 136 -2.27 45.00 -26.98
N ALA A 137 -1.18 44.91 -27.73
CA ALA A 137 -0.54 43.65 -28.10
C ALA A 137 0.92 43.65 -27.62
N ILE A 138 1.39 42.52 -27.12
CA ILE A 138 2.74 42.32 -26.61
C ILE A 138 3.37 41.14 -27.35
N ILE A 139 4.63 41.31 -27.76
CA ILE A 139 5.44 40.26 -28.37
C ILE A 139 6.44 39.79 -27.31
N TYR A 140 6.35 38.51 -26.96
CA TYR A 140 7.35 37.83 -26.13
C TYR A 140 8.29 37.04 -27.04
N GLU A 141 9.58 37.38 -27.09
CA GLU A 141 10.59 36.56 -27.76
C GLU A 141 10.92 35.35 -26.89
N LEU A 142 10.90 34.15 -27.48
CA LEU A 142 11.27 32.93 -26.76
C LEU A 142 12.81 32.84 -26.65
N PRO A 143 13.40 32.73 -25.43
CA PRO A 143 14.85 32.82 -25.23
C PRO A 143 15.64 31.56 -25.61
N LEU A 144 15.00 30.56 -26.22
CA LEU A 144 15.52 29.20 -26.41
C LEU A 144 15.88 28.92 -27.88
N ASP A 145 17.04 28.30 -28.12
CA ASP A 145 17.47 27.78 -29.42
C ASP A 145 16.72 26.46 -29.75
N LEU A 146 15.43 26.57 -30.06
CA LEU A 146 14.47 25.45 -30.19
C LEU A 146 14.63 24.67 -31.51
N GLN A 147 15.70 23.88 -31.64
CA GLN A 147 15.89 22.94 -32.76
C GLN A 147 15.39 21.54 -32.38
N GLY A 148 14.31 21.06 -33.02
CA GLY A 148 13.77 19.70 -32.82
C GLY A 148 13.04 19.45 -31.49
N VAL A 149 12.94 20.48 -30.66
CA VAL A 149 12.34 20.46 -29.31
C VAL A 149 10.97 21.13 -29.35
N GLY A 150 9.92 20.42 -28.95
CA GLY A 150 8.57 20.97 -28.81
C GLY A 150 8.47 21.99 -27.68
N LEU A 151 7.41 22.80 -27.68
CA LEU A 151 7.19 23.86 -26.68
C LEU A 151 5.93 23.60 -25.87
N ALA A 152 6.08 23.20 -24.59
CA ALA A 152 4.98 23.25 -23.65
C ALA A 152 4.88 24.66 -23.06
N MET A 153 3.65 25.13 -22.85
CA MET A 153 3.36 26.38 -22.15
C MET A 153 2.30 26.12 -21.09
N LYS A 154 2.47 26.73 -19.93
CA LYS A 154 1.49 26.73 -18.83
C LYS A 154 1.16 28.19 -18.52
N LEU A 155 -0.13 28.48 -18.42
CA LEU A 155 -0.68 29.83 -18.36
C LEU A 155 -1.54 29.93 -17.10
N ARG A 156 -1.21 30.83 -16.17
CA ARG A 156 -2.10 31.16 -15.05
C ARG A 156 -2.64 32.58 -15.20
N GLY A 157 -3.91 32.78 -14.86
CA GLY A 157 -4.61 34.04 -14.99
C GLY A 157 -6.11 33.89 -14.76
N LEU A 158 -6.87 34.96 -14.95
CA LEU A 158 -8.31 35.04 -14.66
C LEU A 158 -9.17 34.50 -15.81
N PHE A 159 -8.97 33.24 -16.21
CA PHE A 159 -9.59 32.67 -17.41
C PHE A 159 -10.83 31.82 -17.13
N SER A 160 -11.84 31.94 -18.01
CA SER A 160 -12.97 30.99 -18.06
C SER A 160 -12.47 29.62 -18.52
N ARG A 161 -12.88 28.56 -17.80
CA ARG A 161 -12.58 27.15 -18.14
C ARG A 161 -13.06 26.77 -19.55
N GLU A 162 -14.08 27.46 -20.08
CA GLU A 162 -14.60 27.29 -21.45
C GLU A 162 -13.52 27.47 -22.52
N SER A 163 -12.60 28.42 -22.30
CA SER A 163 -11.56 28.85 -23.26
C SER A 163 -10.63 27.73 -23.74
N PHE A 164 -10.56 26.63 -22.99
CA PHE A 164 -9.61 25.54 -23.21
C PHE A 164 -10.26 24.29 -23.81
N GLN A 165 -11.59 24.27 -23.99
CA GLN A 165 -12.42 23.14 -24.49
C GLN A 165 -12.53 23.05 -26.03
N ASP A 166 -11.42 23.45 -26.67
CA ASP A 166 -11.10 23.46 -28.10
C ASP A 166 -11.77 24.45 -29.05
N MET A 167 -10.94 24.94 -29.97
CA MET A 167 -11.08 26.23 -30.66
C MET A 167 -11.24 26.02 -32.17
N LYS A 168 -12.42 25.55 -32.59
CA LYS A 168 -12.82 25.54 -34.01
C LYS A 168 -14.16 26.25 -34.31
N VAL A 169 -14.98 26.56 -33.28
CA VAL A 169 -16.31 27.19 -33.46
C VAL A 169 -16.61 28.23 -32.36
N VAL A 170 -16.06 29.44 -32.49
CA VAL A 170 -16.56 30.64 -31.76
C VAL A 170 -16.74 31.80 -32.74
N ALA A 171 -17.61 31.58 -33.73
CA ALA A 171 -17.84 32.50 -34.85
C ALA A 171 -19.33 32.83 -35.04
N SER A 172 -19.98 33.38 -33.99
CA SER A 172 -21.26 34.11 -34.15
C SER A 172 -21.71 34.89 -32.91
N GLN A 173 -21.71 34.30 -31.70
CA GLN A 173 -22.47 34.86 -30.56
C GLN A 173 -21.65 35.51 -29.43
N GLU A 174 -20.37 35.17 -29.25
CA GLU A 174 -19.58 35.64 -28.08
C GLU A 174 -18.79 36.95 -28.28
N ALA A 175 -19.10 37.72 -29.32
CA ALA A 175 -18.33 38.92 -29.72
C ALA A 175 -18.21 40.04 -28.65
N LYS A 176 -18.92 39.92 -27.52
CA LYS A 176 -18.93 40.84 -26.38
C LYS A 176 -18.06 40.42 -25.18
N LYS A 177 -17.66 39.14 -25.01
CA LYS A 177 -16.82 38.71 -23.88
C LYS A 177 -15.42 39.35 -23.97
N SER A 178 -14.85 39.75 -22.83
CA SER A 178 -13.46 40.19 -22.72
C SER A 178 -12.51 39.01 -22.97
N PHE A 179 -11.49 39.18 -23.81
CA PHE A 179 -10.55 38.10 -24.12
C PHE A 179 -9.11 38.57 -24.38
N LEU A 180 -8.17 37.65 -24.15
CA LEU A 180 -6.76 37.69 -24.55
C LEU A 180 -6.55 36.64 -25.65
N SER A 181 -6.08 37.00 -26.83
CA SER A 181 -5.69 36.01 -27.86
C SER A 181 -4.18 35.87 -27.96
N TYR A 182 -3.70 34.70 -28.36
CA TYR A 182 -2.28 34.43 -28.58
C TYR A 182 -2.00 33.65 -29.87
N VAL A 183 -0.83 33.89 -30.44
CA VAL A 183 -0.34 33.27 -31.69
C VAL A 183 1.15 32.98 -31.58
N LEU A 184 1.56 31.76 -31.91
CA LEU A 184 2.98 31.43 -32.09
C LEU A 184 3.41 31.81 -33.52
N GLN A 185 4.39 32.68 -33.63
CA GLN A 185 5.01 33.09 -34.90
C GLN A 185 6.46 32.61 -35.00
N GLY A 186 6.87 32.22 -36.20
CA GLY A 186 8.27 31.90 -36.53
C GLY A 186 8.84 32.86 -37.56
N SER A 187 10.14 33.12 -37.45
CA SER A 187 10.94 33.82 -38.45
C SER A 187 11.97 32.88 -39.08
N SER A 188 12.05 32.91 -40.41
CA SER A 188 13.07 32.21 -41.20
C SER A 188 14.10 33.21 -41.72
N LYS A 189 15.37 32.78 -41.84
CA LYS A 189 16.51 33.65 -42.16
C LYS A 189 16.33 34.49 -43.44
N ASP A 190 15.67 33.94 -44.45
CA ASP A 190 15.64 34.50 -45.79
C ASP A 190 14.39 35.38 -46.05
N LEU A 191 13.52 35.57 -45.05
CA LEU A 191 12.28 36.34 -45.16
C LEU A 191 12.04 37.23 -43.94
N LEU A 192 11.99 38.55 -44.18
CA LEU A 192 11.50 39.59 -43.24
C LEU A 192 9.99 39.50 -42.94
N LYS A 193 9.38 38.32 -43.10
CA LYS A 193 7.96 38.06 -42.85
C LYS A 193 7.85 36.95 -41.80
N THR A 194 7.33 37.29 -40.62
CA THR A 194 6.91 36.26 -39.67
C THR A 194 5.75 35.45 -40.26
N LYS A 195 5.71 34.16 -39.94
CA LYS A 195 4.62 33.26 -40.32
C LYS A 195 3.99 32.72 -39.05
N ASN A 196 2.65 32.78 -38.95
CA ASN A 196 1.92 32.08 -37.90
C ASN A 196 2.16 30.57 -38.04
N ILE A 197 2.67 29.94 -36.99
CA ILE A 197 2.86 28.49 -36.91
C ILE A 197 1.60 27.85 -36.31
N SER A 198 1.04 28.47 -35.26
CA SER A 198 -0.23 28.05 -34.67
C SER A 198 -1.43 28.75 -35.30
N LEU A 199 -2.62 28.16 -35.13
CA LEU A 199 -3.87 28.90 -35.18
C LEU A 199 -3.90 30.00 -34.10
N VAL A 200 -4.76 31.00 -34.29
CA VAL A 200 -5.03 32.02 -33.26
C VAL A 200 -5.86 31.38 -32.15
N LYS A 201 -5.34 31.35 -30.92
CA LYS A 201 -6.02 30.80 -29.75
C LYS A 201 -6.61 31.95 -28.92
N HIS A 202 -7.82 31.78 -28.37
CA HIS A 202 -8.57 32.82 -27.65
C HIS A 202 -8.85 32.39 -26.21
N LEU A 203 -8.51 33.25 -25.25
CA LEU A 203 -8.71 33.04 -23.81
C LEU A 203 -9.73 34.05 -23.28
N PHE A 204 -10.92 33.59 -22.91
CA PHE A 204 -11.97 34.42 -22.33
C PHE A 204 -11.70 34.66 -20.85
N ILE A 205 -11.95 35.89 -20.40
CA ILE A 205 -11.73 36.31 -19.02
C ILE A 205 -12.99 36.00 -18.19
N ASN A 206 -12.83 35.53 -16.95
CA ASN A 206 -13.94 35.31 -16.03
C ASN A 206 -14.04 36.48 -15.03
N GLU A 207 -14.85 37.47 -15.38
CA GLU A 207 -15.06 38.72 -14.63
C GLU A 207 -15.68 38.49 -13.22
N ASN A 208 -16.17 37.28 -12.92
CA ASN A 208 -16.83 36.94 -11.66
C ASN A 208 -16.00 36.08 -10.67
N SER A 209 -14.79 35.62 -11.02
CA SER A 209 -13.98 34.78 -10.14
C SER A 209 -12.71 35.46 -9.64
N THR A 210 -12.60 35.67 -8.33
CA THR A 210 -11.38 36.18 -7.67
C THR A 210 -10.27 35.13 -7.55
N SER A 211 -10.57 33.85 -7.76
CA SER A 211 -9.60 32.76 -7.79
C SER A 211 -8.89 32.68 -9.14
N LEU A 212 -7.55 32.71 -9.14
CA LEU A 212 -6.73 32.35 -10.29
C LEU A 212 -7.02 30.90 -10.70
N SER A 213 -7.64 30.71 -11.87
CA SER A 213 -7.97 29.38 -12.39
C SER A 213 -6.71 28.73 -12.95
N LEU A 214 -6.15 27.76 -12.22
CA LEU A 214 -5.05 26.94 -12.72
C LEU A 214 -5.57 26.05 -13.85
N VAL A 215 -5.29 26.43 -15.09
CA VAL A 215 -5.64 25.66 -16.29
C VAL A 215 -4.39 25.31 -17.07
N GLU A 216 -3.87 24.12 -16.79
CA GLU A 216 -2.75 23.56 -17.54
C GLU A 216 -3.26 23.05 -18.88
N LYS A 217 -2.91 23.75 -19.97
CA LYS A 217 -3.02 23.21 -21.34
C LYS A 217 -1.65 23.24 -22.00
N VAL A 218 -0.90 22.16 -21.78
CA VAL A 218 0.27 21.79 -22.58
C VAL A 218 -0.09 21.99 -24.06
N MET A 219 0.72 22.76 -24.78
CA MET A 219 0.51 22.90 -26.21
C MET A 219 0.81 21.58 -26.92
N GLU A 220 0.04 21.29 -27.96
CA GLU A 220 0.33 20.24 -28.92
C GLU A 220 1.80 20.32 -29.36
N GLN A 221 2.46 19.18 -29.60
CA GLN A 221 3.87 19.14 -30.01
C GLN A 221 4.05 19.81 -31.38
N ILE A 222 4.30 21.12 -31.37
CA ILE A 222 4.70 21.89 -32.55
C ILE A 222 6.14 21.49 -32.87
N ILE A 223 6.29 20.51 -33.77
CA ILE A 223 7.57 20.15 -34.36
C ILE A 223 8.04 21.35 -35.17
N PHE A 224 9.01 22.09 -34.65
CA PHE A 224 9.55 23.26 -35.34
C PHE A 224 10.28 22.85 -36.62
N PRO A 225 9.98 23.47 -37.77
CA PRO A 225 10.73 23.21 -38.99
C PRO A 225 12.15 23.79 -38.88
N GLU A 226 13.14 23.01 -39.30
CA GLU A 226 14.59 23.29 -39.19
C GLU A 226 15.04 24.64 -39.80
N THR A 227 14.19 25.27 -40.62
CA THR A 227 14.45 26.53 -41.33
C THR A 227 14.12 27.80 -40.53
N SER A 228 13.42 27.69 -39.40
CA SER A 228 13.14 28.82 -38.49
C SER A 228 14.14 28.91 -37.33
N ARG A 229 14.59 30.13 -37.01
CA ARG A 229 15.62 30.39 -35.98
C ARG A 229 15.20 31.34 -34.86
N LYS A 230 14.02 31.95 -34.95
CA LYS A 230 13.43 32.74 -33.88
C LYS A 230 11.94 32.46 -33.81
N PHE A 231 11.45 32.30 -32.58
CA PHE A 231 10.04 32.10 -32.28
C PHE A 231 9.56 33.20 -31.32
N GLN A 232 8.35 33.67 -31.56
CA GLN A 232 7.74 34.78 -30.82
C GLN A 232 6.29 34.44 -30.50
N LEU A 233 5.85 34.75 -29.28
CA LEU A 233 4.45 34.69 -28.89
C LEU A 233 3.86 36.11 -29.01
N LEU A 234 2.96 36.28 -29.98
CA LEU A 234 2.17 37.50 -30.12
C LEU A 234 0.88 37.35 -29.29
N PHE A 235 0.82 38.05 -28.17
CA PHE A 235 -0.40 38.21 -27.37
C PHE A 235 -1.14 39.49 -27.79
N ARG A 236 -2.47 39.48 -27.76
CA ARG A 236 -3.32 40.63 -28.05
C ARG A 236 -4.53 40.66 -27.13
N SER A 237 -4.65 41.71 -26.32
CA SER A 237 -5.80 41.92 -25.47
C SER A 237 -6.96 42.60 -26.21
N LYS A 238 -8.18 42.30 -25.77
CA LYS A 238 -9.41 43.05 -26.07
C LYS A 238 -10.13 43.51 -24.77
N SER A 239 -9.48 43.42 -23.61
CA SER A 239 -10.00 43.94 -22.34
C SER A 239 -9.99 45.47 -22.29
N MET A 240 -10.79 46.01 -21.37
CA MET A 240 -10.76 47.41 -20.95
C MET A 240 -9.94 47.64 -19.67
N GLU A 241 -9.50 46.56 -19.02
CA GLU A 241 -8.71 46.52 -17.79
C GLU A 241 -7.38 45.79 -18.02
N ASP A 242 -6.38 46.03 -17.17
CA ASP A 242 -5.07 45.35 -17.24
C ASP A 242 -5.19 43.87 -16.89
N ILE A 243 -4.59 42.99 -17.70
CA ILE A 243 -4.57 41.54 -17.44
C ILE A 243 -3.17 41.12 -16.99
N SER A 244 -3.04 40.54 -15.80
CA SER A 244 -1.84 39.79 -15.39
C SER A 244 -1.93 38.33 -15.80
N LEU A 245 -0.85 37.78 -16.33
CA LEU A 245 -0.69 36.39 -16.73
C LEU A 245 0.68 35.88 -16.26
N GLU A 246 0.73 34.71 -15.64
CA GLU A 246 1.99 33.98 -15.42
C GLU A 246 2.22 33.06 -16.61
N LEU A 247 3.29 33.31 -17.38
CA LEU A 247 3.72 32.48 -18.50
C LEU A 247 4.87 31.59 -18.04
N PHE A 248 4.64 30.29 -18.08
CA PHE A 248 5.66 29.26 -17.91
C PHE A 248 5.94 28.64 -19.27
N VAL A 249 7.21 28.58 -19.68
CA VAL A 249 7.64 28.00 -20.97
C VAL A 249 8.63 26.87 -20.69
N THR A 250 8.34 25.67 -21.17
CA THR A 250 9.20 24.49 -20.94
C THR A 250 9.48 23.74 -22.24
N PRO A 251 10.76 23.43 -22.55
CA PRO A 251 11.12 22.59 -23.69
C PRO A 251 10.63 21.15 -23.52
N VAL A 252 10.24 20.50 -24.61
CA VAL A 252 9.76 19.10 -24.66
C VAL A 252 10.54 18.34 -25.72
N GLU A 253 11.43 17.44 -25.31
CA GLU A 253 12.16 16.59 -26.24
C GLU A 253 11.27 15.49 -26.86
N SER A 254 11.50 15.19 -28.15
CA SER A 254 10.66 14.30 -28.97
C SER A 254 10.89 12.80 -28.76
N GLY A 255 11.68 12.40 -27.75
CA GLY A 255 12.08 10.99 -27.51
C GLY A 255 11.05 10.09 -26.80
N GLN A 256 9.87 10.61 -26.45
CA GLN A 256 8.95 10.05 -25.45
C GLN A 256 8.64 8.55 -25.58
N THR A 257 8.50 8.00 -26.79
CA THR A 257 8.12 6.60 -27.00
C THR A 257 9.10 5.59 -26.40
N TRP A 258 10.40 5.84 -26.48
CA TRP A 258 11.41 4.98 -25.84
C TRP A 258 11.37 5.08 -24.32
N ILE A 259 11.08 6.26 -23.80
CA ILE A 259 11.07 6.56 -22.37
C ILE A 259 9.90 5.83 -21.68
N ILE A 260 8.73 5.82 -22.32
CA ILE A 260 7.57 5.02 -21.91
C ILE A 260 7.94 3.53 -21.84
N ILE A 261 8.66 3.00 -22.85
CA ILE A 261 9.11 1.60 -22.89
C ILE A 261 10.10 1.31 -21.73
N TRP A 262 11.06 2.20 -21.45
CA TRP A 262 12.00 2.04 -20.33
C TRP A 262 11.29 2.11 -18.96
N GLY A 263 10.32 3.01 -18.79
CA GLY A 263 9.49 3.08 -17.59
C GLY A 263 8.67 1.81 -17.35
N LEU A 264 8.06 1.27 -18.42
CA LEU A 264 7.29 0.01 -18.37
C LEU A 264 8.20 -1.19 -18.06
N ALA A 265 9.38 -1.25 -18.67
CA ALA A 265 10.38 -2.29 -18.39
C ALA A 265 10.90 -2.24 -16.94
N LEU A 266 11.13 -1.04 -16.41
CA LEU A 266 11.52 -0.80 -15.01
C LEU A 266 10.42 -1.28 -14.05
N LEU A 267 9.17 -0.90 -14.31
CA LEU A 267 7.97 -1.30 -13.55
C LEU A 267 7.83 -2.84 -13.50
N ILE A 268 7.92 -3.52 -14.65
CA ILE A 268 7.92 -5.00 -14.71
C ILE A 268 9.10 -5.59 -13.94
N THR A 269 10.30 -5.05 -14.11
CA THR A 269 11.52 -5.56 -13.46
C THR A 269 11.42 -5.49 -11.94
N ILE A 270 10.85 -4.42 -11.39
CA ILE A 270 10.70 -4.23 -9.95
C ILE A 270 9.50 -5.00 -9.39
N TYR A 271 8.43 -5.18 -10.15
CA TYR A 271 7.37 -6.13 -9.79
C TYR A 271 7.93 -7.56 -9.64
N LEU A 272 8.78 -8.02 -10.58
CA LEU A 272 9.49 -9.31 -10.47
C LEU A 272 10.44 -9.36 -9.25
N LEU A 273 11.07 -8.24 -8.91
CA LEU A 273 11.93 -8.09 -7.73
C LEU A 273 11.13 -8.21 -6.41
N MET A 274 9.90 -7.69 -6.39
CA MET A 274 8.98 -7.78 -5.24
C MET A 274 8.32 -9.16 -5.12
N ALA A 275 7.99 -9.81 -6.24
CA ALA A 275 7.35 -11.12 -6.27
C ALA A 275 8.32 -12.30 -6.01
N SER A 276 9.63 -12.07 -6.07
CA SER A 276 10.66 -13.11 -5.90
C SER A 276 11.18 -13.29 -4.47
N ASP A 277 10.61 -12.59 -3.48
CA ASP A 277 11.02 -12.58 -2.06
C ASP A 277 12.52 -12.29 -1.82
N LEU A 278 13.23 -11.72 -2.81
CA LEU A 278 14.66 -11.43 -2.75
C LEU A 278 14.99 -10.18 -1.90
N LEU A 279 14.06 -9.24 -1.81
CA LEU A 279 14.24 -7.95 -1.13
C LEU A 279 12.99 -7.55 -0.33
N HIS A 280 13.18 -6.67 0.66
CA HIS A 280 12.06 -6.12 1.41
C HIS A 280 11.23 -5.19 0.52
N ARG A 281 9.90 -5.35 0.51
CA ARG A 281 9.01 -4.66 -0.45
C ARG A 281 9.09 -3.14 -0.38
N THR A 282 9.15 -2.57 0.83
CA THR A 282 9.40 -1.14 1.06
C THR A 282 10.67 -0.66 0.38
N PHE A 283 11.76 -1.42 0.50
CA PHE A 283 13.05 -1.08 -0.08
C PHE A 283 13.02 -1.18 -1.62
N ALA A 284 12.35 -2.20 -2.17
CA ALA A 284 12.10 -2.30 -3.61
C ALA A 284 11.28 -1.11 -4.16
N ALA A 285 10.28 -0.62 -3.42
CA ALA A 285 9.49 0.56 -3.82
C ALA A 285 10.28 1.88 -3.73
N ILE A 286 11.09 2.07 -2.68
CA ILE A 286 11.99 3.23 -2.56
C ILE A 286 13.02 3.24 -3.70
N LEU A 287 13.57 2.07 -4.06
CA LEU A 287 14.43 1.93 -5.24
C LEU A 287 13.66 2.26 -6.53
N CYS A 288 12.42 1.81 -6.67
CA CYS A 288 11.56 2.11 -7.81
C CYS A 288 11.37 3.62 -8.01
N SER A 289 10.89 4.31 -6.98
CA SER A 289 10.69 5.77 -7.04
C SER A 289 11.99 6.51 -7.33
N SER A 290 13.11 6.14 -6.69
CA SER A 290 14.41 6.74 -7.01
C SER A 290 14.83 6.51 -8.48
N LEU A 291 14.72 5.29 -9.01
CA LEU A 291 15.09 4.99 -10.39
C LEU A 291 14.21 5.71 -11.40
N VAL A 292 12.90 5.87 -11.12
CA VAL A 292 12.00 6.63 -12.00
C VAL A 292 12.25 8.13 -11.88
N ILE A 293 12.57 8.69 -10.71
CA ILE A 293 13.08 10.08 -10.60
C ILE A 293 14.36 10.25 -11.42
N GLY A 294 15.26 9.26 -11.41
CA GLY A 294 16.47 9.26 -12.25
C GLY A 294 16.15 9.21 -13.75
N LEU A 295 15.10 8.49 -14.15
CA LEU A 295 14.62 8.44 -15.53
C LEU A 295 13.95 9.76 -15.95
N VAL A 296 13.13 10.38 -15.09
CA VAL A 296 12.57 11.74 -15.32
C VAL A 296 13.70 12.75 -15.46
N ALA A 297 14.68 12.75 -14.55
CA ALA A 297 15.81 13.66 -14.57
C ALA A 297 16.64 13.54 -15.86
N ALA A 298 16.72 12.35 -16.45
CA ALA A 298 17.42 12.10 -17.71
C ALA A 298 16.71 12.67 -18.97
N VAL A 299 15.45 13.12 -18.83
CA VAL A 299 14.52 13.39 -19.93
C VAL A 299 13.87 14.78 -19.84
N HIS A 300 13.26 15.09 -18.70
CA HIS A 300 12.42 16.28 -18.49
C HIS A 300 13.07 17.34 -17.60
N VAL A 301 14.40 17.30 -17.48
CA VAL A 301 15.22 17.98 -16.46
C VAL A 301 14.98 17.38 -15.06
N ARG A 302 15.90 17.55 -14.09
CA ARG A 302 15.74 16.99 -12.74
C ARG A 302 14.51 17.62 -12.08
N PRO A 303 13.50 16.84 -11.65
CA PRO A 303 12.34 17.40 -10.95
C PRO A 303 12.81 18.04 -9.64
N SER A 304 12.18 19.13 -9.23
CA SER A 304 12.53 19.78 -7.97
C SER A 304 12.16 18.88 -6.78
N LEU A 305 12.74 19.15 -5.61
CA LEU A 305 12.26 18.50 -4.39
C LEU A 305 10.78 18.80 -4.13
N GLU A 306 10.30 19.99 -4.49
CA GLU A 306 8.89 20.37 -4.33
C GLU A 306 7.98 19.52 -5.22
N ASP A 307 8.33 19.26 -6.49
CA ASP A 307 7.60 18.35 -7.39
C ASP A 307 7.49 16.94 -6.80
N VAL A 308 8.56 16.43 -6.20
CA VAL A 308 8.60 15.11 -5.55
C VAL A 308 7.74 15.09 -4.27
N PHE A 309 7.66 16.20 -3.53
CA PHE A 309 6.79 16.33 -2.36
C PHE A 309 5.32 16.53 -2.71
N HIS A 310 4.99 17.29 -3.77
CA HIS A 310 3.62 17.36 -4.33
C HIS A 310 3.16 16.01 -4.91
N GLY A 311 4.11 15.16 -5.32
CA GLY A 311 3.87 13.77 -5.66
C GLY A 311 3.56 12.84 -4.46
N MET A 312 3.56 13.33 -3.22
CA MET A 312 3.17 12.56 -2.03
C MET A 312 1.82 13.04 -1.47
N GLU A 313 0.87 12.12 -1.39
CA GLU A 313 -0.47 12.40 -0.86
C GLU A 313 -0.47 12.42 0.68
N PHE A 314 -0.03 13.54 1.26
CA PHE A 314 0.12 13.71 2.70
C PHE A 314 -1.17 13.45 3.50
N ASP A 315 -2.35 13.83 2.97
CA ASP A 315 -3.62 13.58 3.67
C ASP A 315 -3.87 12.09 3.92
N ILE A 316 -3.51 11.26 2.93
CA ILE A 316 -3.60 9.80 2.99
C ILE A 316 -2.61 9.22 4.00
N ILE A 317 -1.37 9.73 3.99
CA ILE A 317 -0.31 9.26 4.91
C ILE A 317 -0.68 9.61 6.36
N MET A 318 -1.22 10.81 6.60
CA MET A 318 -1.72 11.25 7.91
C MET A 318 -3.00 10.50 8.31
N ASN A 319 -3.87 10.16 7.36
CA ASN A 319 -5.04 9.30 7.60
C ASN A 319 -4.59 7.93 8.10
N PHE A 320 -3.71 7.25 7.36
CA PHE A 320 -3.21 5.94 7.74
C PHE A 320 -2.47 5.96 9.08
N PHE A 321 -1.66 6.99 9.36
CA PHE A 321 -0.97 7.16 10.65
C PHE A 321 -1.96 7.25 11.82
N GLY A 322 -2.94 8.16 11.72
CA GLY A 322 -3.92 8.39 12.78
C GLY A 322 -4.73 7.14 13.13
N ILE A 323 -5.20 6.40 12.11
CA ILE A 323 -5.99 5.19 12.37
C ILE A 323 -5.10 4.03 12.86
N SER A 324 -3.89 3.86 12.31
CA SER A 324 -2.94 2.84 12.78
C SER A 324 -2.67 2.99 14.28
N LEU A 325 -2.52 4.23 14.75
CA LEU A 325 -2.34 4.53 16.17
C LEU A 325 -3.58 4.15 17.00
N ILE A 326 -4.79 4.48 16.55
CA ILE A 326 -6.04 4.05 17.23
C ILE A 326 -6.15 2.51 17.28
N MET A 327 -5.82 1.80 16.20
CA MET A 327 -5.92 0.35 16.16
C MET A 327 -4.88 -0.37 17.01
N GLU A 328 -3.68 0.20 17.18
CA GLU A 328 -2.65 -0.35 18.05
C GLU A 328 -3.05 -0.23 19.53
N ILE A 329 -3.62 0.91 19.94
CA ILE A 329 -4.24 1.09 21.27
C ILE A 329 -5.41 0.10 21.45
N LEU A 330 -6.22 -0.11 20.41
CA LEU A 330 -7.35 -1.06 20.44
C LEU A 330 -6.90 -2.54 20.51
N ALA A 331 -5.75 -2.88 19.93
CA ALA A 331 -5.11 -4.19 20.09
C ALA A 331 -4.66 -4.41 21.54
N GLU A 332 -4.02 -3.40 22.14
CA GLU A 332 -3.61 -3.39 23.55
C GLU A 332 -4.75 -3.57 24.56
N ALA A 333 -5.95 -3.05 24.25
CA ALA A 333 -7.15 -3.27 25.07
C ALA A 333 -7.52 -4.76 25.22
N GLY A 334 -7.01 -5.62 24.33
CA GLY A 334 -7.34 -7.04 24.22
C GLY A 334 -8.51 -7.35 23.29
N LEU A 335 -8.97 -6.38 22.47
CA LEU A 335 -10.14 -6.59 21.61
C LEU A 335 -9.89 -7.64 20.52
N GLN A 336 -8.69 -7.70 19.94
CA GLN A 336 -8.35 -8.71 18.93
C GLN A 336 -8.46 -10.14 19.50
N ASP A 337 -7.89 -10.38 20.68
CA ASP A 337 -7.95 -11.65 21.39
C ASP A 337 -9.40 -12.02 21.77
N TYR A 338 -10.20 -11.05 22.24
CA TYR A 338 -11.63 -11.25 22.53
C TYR A 338 -12.46 -11.59 21.27
N LEU A 339 -12.27 -10.86 20.17
CA LEU A 339 -12.97 -11.12 18.91
C LEU A 339 -12.55 -12.45 18.29
N ALA A 340 -11.30 -12.90 18.46
CA ALA A 340 -10.88 -14.24 18.06
C ALA A 340 -11.60 -15.33 18.88
N ALA A 341 -11.75 -15.16 20.20
CA ALA A 341 -12.52 -16.07 21.04
C ALA A 341 -14.01 -16.12 20.64
N TRP A 342 -14.63 -14.96 20.47
CA TRP A 342 -16.03 -14.82 20.06
C TRP A 342 -16.31 -15.41 18.66
N SER A 343 -15.41 -15.16 17.69
CA SER A 343 -15.51 -15.75 16.34
C SER A 343 -15.39 -17.28 16.36
N TYR A 344 -14.55 -17.83 17.25
CA TYR A 344 -14.42 -19.28 17.45
C TYR A 344 -15.67 -19.90 18.11
N GLU A 345 -16.26 -19.19 19.07
CA GLU A 345 -17.51 -19.58 19.75
C GLU A 345 -18.69 -19.60 18.76
N MET A 346 -18.90 -18.53 17.99
CA MET A 346 -19.92 -18.49 16.91
C MET A 346 -19.69 -19.56 15.83
N ALA A 347 -18.44 -19.94 15.57
CA ALA A 347 -18.12 -20.99 14.61
C ALA A 347 -18.42 -22.41 15.12
N ASN A 348 -18.72 -22.60 16.40
CA ASN A 348 -18.74 -23.92 17.07
C ASN A 348 -17.48 -24.76 16.78
N GLY A 349 -16.33 -24.10 16.61
CA GLY A 349 -15.06 -24.73 16.21
C GLY A 349 -15.04 -25.38 14.81
N HIS A 350 -16.04 -25.16 13.96
CA HIS A 350 -16.12 -25.70 12.60
C HIS A 350 -15.63 -24.70 11.53
N ILE A 351 -14.90 -25.21 10.54
CA ILE A 351 -14.22 -24.38 9.51
C ILE A 351 -15.20 -23.56 8.67
N TRP A 352 -16.31 -24.16 8.23
CA TRP A 352 -17.30 -23.46 7.39
C TRP A 352 -18.06 -22.35 8.14
N PRO A 353 -18.64 -22.60 9.32
CA PRO A 353 -19.16 -21.53 10.17
C PRO A 353 -18.16 -20.42 10.47
N LEU A 354 -16.87 -20.72 10.69
CA LEU A 354 -15.84 -19.68 10.87
C LEU A 354 -15.73 -18.76 9.66
N LEU A 355 -15.61 -19.31 8.45
CA LEU A 355 -15.56 -18.51 7.23
C LEU A 355 -16.87 -17.73 7.01
N ASN A 356 -18.01 -18.30 7.40
CA ASN A 356 -19.31 -17.64 7.34
C ASN A 356 -19.50 -16.53 8.39
N VAL A 357 -18.67 -16.47 9.43
CA VAL A 357 -18.56 -15.31 10.34
C VAL A 357 -17.58 -14.30 9.76
N LEU A 358 -16.35 -14.72 9.44
CA LEU A 358 -15.26 -13.85 9.01
C LEU A 358 -15.52 -13.12 7.69
N PHE A 359 -16.06 -13.80 6.67
CA PHE A 359 -16.26 -13.21 5.35
C PHE A 359 -17.27 -12.04 5.37
N PRO A 360 -18.53 -12.20 5.86
CA PRO A 360 -19.47 -11.08 5.95
C PRO A 360 -19.11 -10.05 7.01
N SER A 361 -18.47 -10.42 8.13
CA SER A 361 -18.02 -9.42 9.11
C SER A 361 -16.91 -8.52 8.57
N SER A 362 -16.00 -9.05 7.75
CA SER A 362 -14.99 -8.24 7.06
C SER A 362 -15.63 -7.20 6.12
N ILE A 363 -16.65 -7.60 5.37
CA ILE A 363 -17.37 -6.69 4.46
C ILE A 363 -18.13 -5.63 5.25
N LEU A 364 -18.83 -6.00 6.33
CA LEU A 364 -19.56 -5.05 7.16
C LEU A 364 -18.62 -4.07 7.88
N LEU A 365 -17.44 -4.52 8.31
CA LEU A 365 -16.45 -3.66 8.94
C LEU A 365 -15.79 -2.71 7.93
N VAL A 366 -15.56 -3.12 6.67
CA VAL A 366 -14.94 -2.22 5.67
C VAL A 366 -15.88 -1.12 5.16
N LEU A 367 -17.17 -1.18 5.51
CA LEU A 367 -18.09 -0.03 5.33
C LEU A 367 -17.88 1.08 6.37
N ILE A 368 -17.06 0.84 7.40
CA ILE A 368 -16.81 1.73 8.55
C ILE A 368 -15.32 2.11 8.64
N PHE A 369 -14.45 1.13 8.39
CA PHE A 369 -12.98 1.26 8.39
C PHE A 369 -12.43 1.16 6.96
N ASP A 370 -11.30 1.80 6.69
CA ASP A 370 -10.58 1.59 5.43
C ASP A 370 -9.95 0.18 5.36
N ASP A 371 -9.62 -0.19 4.13
CA ASP A 371 -9.08 -1.49 3.75
C ASP A 371 -7.73 -1.83 4.40
N ILE A 372 -6.81 -0.85 4.52
CA ILE A 372 -5.50 -1.05 5.14
C ILE A 372 -5.63 -1.24 6.66
N THR A 373 -6.40 -0.37 7.32
CA THR A 373 -6.73 -0.49 8.74
C THR A 373 -7.34 -1.85 9.06
N LEU A 374 -8.35 -2.25 8.29
CA LEU A 374 -9.11 -3.46 8.60
C LEU A 374 -8.28 -4.73 8.44
N ILE A 375 -7.41 -4.82 7.43
CA ILE A 375 -6.56 -6.01 7.28
C ILE A 375 -5.49 -6.10 8.37
N LEU A 376 -4.96 -4.97 8.85
CA LEU A 376 -4.03 -4.95 9.97
C LEU A 376 -4.69 -5.44 11.27
N PHE A 377 -5.99 -5.17 11.45
CA PHE A 377 -6.78 -5.62 12.59
C PHE A 377 -7.26 -7.09 12.48
N LEU A 378 -7.73 -7.50 11.30
CA LEU A 378 -8.27 -8.86 11.09
C LEU A 378 -7.19 -9.91 10.84
N THR A 379 -5.98 -9.55 10.39
CA THR A 379 -4.90 -10.54 10.18
C THR A 379 -4.45 -11.21 11.48
N PRO A 380 -4.16 -10.50 12.60
CA PRO A 380 -3.88 -11.13 13.90
C PRO A 380 -5.02 -12.04 14.38
N ILE A 381 -6.27 -11.60 14.23
CA ILE A 381 -7.47 -12.37 14.58
C ILE A 381 -7.55 -13.67 13.76
N GLY A 382 -7.39 -13.58 12.43
CA GLY A 382 -7.33 -14.74 11.53
C GLY A 382 -6.19 -15.70 11.86
N LEU A 383 -5.00 -15.19 12.19
CA LEU A 383 -3.86 -15.99 12.63
C LEU A 383 -4.13 -16.72 13.95
N ARG A 384 -4.71 -16.04 14.95
CA ARG A 384 -5.15 -16.66 16.21
C ARG A 384 -6.17 -17.76 15.98
N LEU A 385 -7.17 -17.51 15.14
CA LEU A 385 -8.17 -18.50 14.77
C LEU A 385 -7.54 -19.72 14.09
N CYS A 386 -6.57 -19.53 13.19
CA CYS A 386 -5.80 -20.63 12.60
C CYS A 386 -4.95 -21.40 13.64
N GLU A 387 -4.33 -20.73 14.62
CA GLU A 387 -3.62 -21.37 15.73
C GLU A 387 -4.57 -22.27 16.55
N ILE A 388 -5.75 -21.75 16.91
CA ILE A 388 -6.77 -22.41 17.75
C ILE A 388 -7.46 -23.58 17.02
N MET A 389 -7.80 -23.41 15.75
CA MET A 389 -8.53 -24.39 14.92
C MET A 389 -7.64 -25.32 14.09
N HIS A 390 -6.32 -25.10 14.11
CA HIS A 390 -5.33 -25.92 13.40
C HIS A 390 -5.57 -25.86 11.87
N LEU A 391 -5.62 -24.63 11.35
CA LEU A 391 -5.86 -24.35 9.94
C LEU A 391 -4.59 -23.85 9.25
N ASN A 392 -4.47 -24.13 7.95
CA ASN A 392 -3.49 -23.48 7.10
C ASN A 392 -3.84 -22.00 7.00
N CYS A 393 -2.96 -21.10 7.44
CA CYS A 393 -3.25 -19.66 7.42
C CYS A 393 -3.41 -19.09 6.01
N ALA A 394 -2.72 -19.65 5.00
CA ALA A 394 -2.77 -19.15 3.63
C ALA A 394 -4.19 -19.04 3.03
N PRO A 395 -5.03 -20.09 3.01
CA PRO A 395 -6.42 -19.96 2.52
C PRO A 395 -7.29 -19.06 3.38
N VAL A 396 -7.16 -19.09 4.72
CA VAL A 396 -8.00 -18.25 5.61
C VAL A 396 -7.68 -16.77 5.44
N LEU A 397 -6.40 -16.42 5.37
CA LEU A 397 -5.95 -15.05 5.10
C LEU A 397 -6.25 -14.62 3.66
N ALA A 398 -6.22 -15.53 2.68
CA ALA A 398 -6.70 -15.24 1.32
C ALA A 398 -8.20 -14.92 1.31
N CYS A 399 -9.04 -15.66 2.04
CA CYS A 399 -10.46 -15.33 2.19
C CYS A 399 -10.68 -13.94 2.81
N LEU A 400 -9.90 -13.57 3.84
CA LEU A 400 -9.96 -12.23 4.46
C LEU A 400 -9.56 -11.12 3.48
N ILE A 401 -8.40 -11.25 2.81
CA ILE A 401 -7.95 -10.30 1.77
C ILE A 401 -9.05 -10.10 0.71
N ILE A 402 -9.61 -11.21 0.21
CA ILE A 402 -10.64 -11.18 -0.84
C ILE A 402 -11.93 -10.53 -0.34
N SER A 403 -12.40 -10.85 0.87
CA SER A 403 -13.61 -10.22 1.44
C SER A 403 -13.45 -8.72 1.67
N ILE A 404 -12.27 -8.26 2.08
CA ILE A 404 -11.96 -6.83 2.27
C ILE A 404 -11.94 -6.15 0.90
N ASN A 405 -11.11 -6.61 -0.04
CA ASN A 405 -11.00 -6.04 -1.39
C ASN A 405 -12.34 -6.02 -2.17
N LEU A 406 -13.27 -6.94 -1.88
CA LEU A 406 -14.62 -6.91 -2.42
C LEU A 406 -15.54 -5.93 -1.70
N GLY A 407 -15.50 -5.86 -0.37
CA GLY A 407 -16.26 -4.85 0.38
C GLY A 407 -15.82 -3.42 0.06
N CYS A 408 -14.55 -3.23 -0.32
CA CYS A 408 -13.98 -1.96 -0.77
C CYS A 408 -14.78 -1.28 -1.89
N SER A 409 -15.38 -2.05 -2.81
CA SER A 409 -16.09 -1.51 -3.97
C SER A 409 -17.47 -0.92 -3.64
N LEU A 410 -17.96 -1.09 -2.41
CA LEU A 410 -19.30 -0.64 -1.99
C LEU A 410 -19.39 0.87 -1.68
N THR A 411 -18.30 1.53 -1.29
CA THR A 411 -18.31 2.95 -0.89
C THR A 411 -17.08 3.72 -1.34
N PRO A 412 -17.14 5.07 -1.36
CA PRO A 412 -15.97 5.94 -1.52
C PRO A 412 -14.92 5.72 -0.43
N ASN A 413 -15.33 5.61 0.83
CA ASN A 413 -14.42 5.70 1.98
C ASN A 413 -13.79 4.36 2.39
N SER A 414 -14.31 3.24 1.86
CA SER A 414 -13.85 1.89 2.18
C SER A 414 -12.52 1.50 1.54
N SER A 415 -12.06 2.22 0.51
CA SER A 415 -10.71 2.04 -0.05
C SER A 415 -10.21 3.30 -0.72
N LEU A 416 -8.90 3.47 -0.65
CA LEU A 416 -8.15 4.66 -1.03
C LEU A 416 -8.41 5.13 -2.48
N SER A 417 -8.53 4.18 -3.41
CA SER A 417 -8.81 4.45 -4.83
C SER A 417 -10.20 5.04 -5.06
N ASN A 418 -11.19 4.57 -4.30
CA ASN A 418 -12.56 5.06 -4.42
C ASN A 418 -12.69 6.47 -3.82
N TYR A 419 -11.94 6.74 -2.75
CA TYR A 419 -11.82 8.09 -2.18
C TYR A 419 -11.17 9.06 -3.18
N LEU A 420 -10.11 8.64 -3.88
CA LEU A 420 -9.44 9.44 -4.92
C LEU A 420 -10.38 9.78 -6.10
N ILE A 421 -11.13 8.79 -6.61
CA ILE A 421 -12.19 9.03 -7.60
C ILE A 421 -13.20 10.06 -7.06
N PHE A 422 -13.69 9.86 -5.85
CA PHE A 422 -14.73 10.69 -5.24
C PHE A 422 -14.28 12.15 -5.01
N GLN A 423 -13.02 12.36 -4.61
CA GLN A 423 -12.50 13.69 -4.33
C GLN A 423 -12.20 14.51 -5.60
N HIS A 424 -12.00 13.87 -6.75
CA HIS A 424 -11.52 14.49 -7.99
C HIS A 424 -12.45 15.60 -8.52
N GLU A 425 -11.91 16.83 -8.68
CA GLU A 425 -12.68 18.03 -9.04
C GLU A 425 -13.56 17.86 -10.29
N SER A 426 -13.04 17.21 -11.33
CA SER A 426 -13.78 17.05 -12.60
C SER A 426 -15.03 16.19 -12.45
N LEU A 427 -15.11 15.32 -11.42
CA LEU A 427 -16.26 14.44 -11.21
C LEU A 427 -17.31 15.06 -10.28
N LYS A 428 -16.88 15.86 -9.31
CA LYS A 428 -17.78 16.68 -8.47
C LYS A 428 -18.62 17.67 -9.31
N GLN A 429 -18.05 18.20 -10.39
CA GLN A 429 -18.75 19.08 -11.34
C GLN A 429 -19.87 18.36 -12.13
N GLU A 430 -19.73 17.04 -12.34
CA GLU A 430 -20.73 16.17 -12.99
C GLU A 430 -21.75 15.60 -11.98
N ASN A 431 -21.95 16.28 -10.85
CA ASN A 431 -22.86 15.90 -9.76
C ASN A 431 -22.61 14.52 -9.13
N LEU A 432 -21.35 14.03 -9.13
CA LEU A 432 -20.99 12.80 -8.42
C LEU A 432 -21.24 12.99 -6.91
N THR A 433 -22.28 12.32 -6.41
CA THR A 433 -22.67 12.30 -4.98
C THR A 433 -22.39 10.94 -4.37
N TYR A 434 -22.24 10.89 -3.04
CA TYR A 434 -22.03 9.64 -2.30
C TYR A 434 -23.17 8.62 -2.59
N GLY A 435 -24.41 9.11 -2.68
CA GLY A 435 -25.58 8.30 -3.02
C GLY A 435 -25.52 7.73 -4.44
N SER A 436 -25.15 8.53 -5.44
CA SER A 436 -24.96 8.05 -6.82
C SER A 436 -23.86 6.98 -6.87
N PHE A 437 -22.68 7.25 -6.34
CA PHE A 437 -21.55 6.31 -6.27
C PHE A 437 -21.98 4.96 -5.72
N LEU A 438 -22.64 4.95 -4.56
CA LEU A 438 -23.13 3.74 -3.92
C LEU A 438 -24.20 3.03 -4.77
N ILE A 439 -25.15 3.74 -5.34
CA ILE A 439 -26.27 3.17 -6.11
C ILE A 439 -25.80 2.47 -7.41
N HIS A 440 -24.82 3.03 -8.13
CA HIS A 440 -24.29 2.39 -9.36
C HIS A 440 -23.32 1.23 -9.06
N LEU A 441 -22.58 1.27 -7.94
CA LEU A 441 -21.55 0.26 -7.64
C LEU A 441 -22.05 -0.89 -6.76
N LEU A 442 -23.06 -0.67 -5.91
CA LEU A 442 -23.61 -1.69 -5.01
C LEU A 442 -24.16 -2.93 -5.75
N PRO A 443 -24.89 -2.84 -6.88
CA PRO A 443 -25.39 -4.03 -7.58
C PRO A 443 -24.25 -4.91 -8.13
N ALA A 444 -23.22 -4.30 -8.73
CA ALA A 444 -22.02 -5.01 -9.18
C ALA A 444 -21.29 -5.68 -8.00
N SER A 445 -21.13 -4.94 -6.91
CA SER A 445 -20.45 -5.38 -5.70
C SER A 445 -21.17 -6.56 -5.04
N LEU A 446 -22.50 -6.55 -4.96
CA LEU A 446 -23.27 -7.68 -4.42
C LEU A 446 -23.20 -8.92 -5.30
N LEU A 447 -23.19 -8.78 -6.63
CA LEU A 447 -23.05 -9.92 -7.55
C LEU A 447 -21.65 -10.54 -7.50
N THR A 448 -20.60 -9.72 -7.44
CA THR A 448 -19.21 -10.17 -7.29
C THR A 448 -18.95 -10.79 -5.90
N LEU A 449 -19.52 -10.22 -4.84
CA LEU A 449 -19.53 -10.83 -3.50
C LEU A 449 -20.19 -12.21 -3.48
N LEU A 450 -21.37 -12.35 -4.10
CA LEU A 450 -22.08 -13.63 -4.19
C LEU A 450 -21.28 -14.67 -5.00
N GLN A 451 -20.69 -14.27 -6.12
CA GLN A 451 -19.82 -15.16 -6.90
C GLN A 451 -18.56 -15.55 -6.13
N SER A 452 -17.90 -14.61 -5.45
CA SER A 452 -16.66 -14.89 -4.72
C SER A 452 -16.91 -15.82 -3.54
N TYR A 453 -17.99 -15.59 -2.78
CA TYR A 453 -18.40 -16.48 -1.69
C TYR A 453 -18.79 -17.88 -2.20
N THR A 454 -19.58 -18.00 -3.27
CA THR A 454 -19.94 -19.30 -3.84
C THR A 454 -18.74 -20.03 -4.46
N HIS A 455 -17.84 -19.31 -5.12
CA HIS A 455 -16.62 -19.88 -5.69
C HIS A 455 -15.64 -20.35 -4.61
N LEU A 456 -15.44 -19.57 -3.53
CA LEU A 456 -14.68 -20.05 -2.35
C LEU A 456 -15.33 -21.29 -1.73
N ARG A 457 -16.66 -21.34 -1.67
CA ARG A 457 -17.43 -22.50 -1.16
C ARG A 457 -17.29 -23.76 -2.02
N LEU A 458 -17.11 -23.61 -3.33
CA LEU A 458 -16.82 -24.71 -4.24
C LEU A 458 -15.33 -25.12 -4.18
N LEU A 459 -14.42 -24.16 -4.22
CA LEU A 459 -12.97 -24.38 -4.22
C LEU A 459 -12.50 -25.18 -2.99
N PHE A 460 -13.00 -24.82 -1.81
CA PHE A 460 -12.65 -25.48 -0.55
C PHE A 460 -13.70 -26.48 -0.05
N HIS A 461 -14.61 -26.93 -0.92
CA HIS A 461 -15.77 -27.78 -0.57
C HIS A 461 -15.44 -28.90 0.43
N ASN A 462 -14.30 -29.57 0.24
CA ASN A 462 -13.73 -30.50 1.20
C ASN A 462 -12.88 -29.74 2.26
N SER A 463 -13.44 -29.56 3.45
CA SER A 463 -12.85 -28.80 4.56
C SER A 463 -11.48 -29.32 5.02
N ALA A 464 -11.14 -30.59 4.74
CA ALA A 464 -9.82 -31.16 4.98
C ALA A 464 -8.68 -30.55 4.12
N GLN A 465 -9.00 -29.65 3.17
CA GLN A 465 -8.02 -28.84 2.43
C GLN A 465 -7.59 -27.58 3.20
N ILE A 466 -8.47 -27.03 4.06
CA ILE A 466 -8.16 -25.84 4.88
C ILE A 466 -7.45 -26.26 6.17
N GLY A 467 -7.82 -27.40 6.77
CA GLY A 467 -7.17 -27.94 7.97
C GLY A 467 -5.70 -28.34 7.73
N THR A 468 -4.87 -28.28 8.77
CA THR A 468 -3.50 -28.81 8.71
C THR A 468 -3.53 -30.33 8.67
N LYS A 469 -2.84 -30.95 7.69
CA LYS A 469 -2.73 -32.42 7.56
C LYS A 469 -1.85 -33.10 8.63
N GLU A 470 -1.43 -32.35 9.64
CA GLU A 470 -0.61 -32.80 10.77
C GLU A 470 -1.12 -32.15 12.06
N PRO A 471 -1.00 -32.81 13.23
CA PRO A 471 -1.53 -32.30 14.49
C PRO A 471 -0.73 -31.09 15.02
N LEU A 472 -1.41 -30.19 15.75
CA LEU A 472 -0.89 -28.91 16.26
C LEU A 472 0.54 -28.98 16.84
N GLN A 473 0.84 -30.01 17.63
CA GLN A 473 2.13 -30.13 18.31
C GLN A 473 3.29 -30.25 17.31
N VAL A 474 3.08 -30.95 16.19
CA VAL A 474 4.08 -31.12 15.12
C VAL A 474 4.32 -29.78 14.42
N GLU A 475 3.27 -29.06 14.04
CA GLU A 475 3.41 -27.74 13.39
C GLU A 475 4.02 -26.69 14.34
N ARG A 476 3.60 -26.65 15.61
CA ARG A 476 4.16 -25.73 16.62
C ARG A 476 5.64 -26.00 16.88
N LEU A 477 6.07 -27.26 16.99
CA LEU A 477 7.49 -27.60 17.09
C LEU A 477 8.26 -27.28 15.80
N ARG A 478 7.66 -27.49 14.61
CA ARG A 478 8.28 -27.13 13.33
C ARG A 478 8.40 -25.61 13.15
N ARG A 479 7.48 -24.80 13.70
CA ARG A 479 7.54 -23.33 13.77
C ARG A 479 8.64 -22.87 14.72
N LEU A 480 8.70 -23.39 15.96
CA LEU A 480 9.80 -23.11 16.89
C LEU A 480 11.17 -23.49 16.28
N THR A 481 11.27 -24.66 15.66
CA THR A 481 12.51 -25.12 14.98
C THR A 481 12.88 -24.24 13.77
N ARG A 482 11.93 -23.54 13.15
CA ARG A 482 12.18 -22.51 12.12
C ARG A 482 12.68 -21.21 12.74
N VAL A 483 12.07 -20.73 13.82
CA VAL A 483 12.45 -19.48 14.52
C VAL A 483 13.85 -19.60 15.11
N TRP A 484 14.12 -20.61 15.94
CA TRP A 484 15.45 -20.84 16.53
C TRP A 484 16.54 -21.02 15.45
N ARG A 485 16.21 -21.61 14.29
CA ARG A 485 17.15 -21.68 13.17
C ARG A 485 17.41 -20.31 12.53
N LYS A 486 16.38 -19.46 12.33
CA LYS A 486 16.59 -18.06 11.90
C LYS A 486 17.47 -17.27 12.87
N VAL A 487 17.49 -17.64 14.16
CA VAL A 487 18.39 -17.04 15.18
C VAL A 487 19.81 -17.58 15.04
N SER A 488 20.02 -18.90 14.98
CA SER A 488 21.36 -19.51 14.76
C SER A 488 21.99 -19.09 13.42
N ASP A 489 21.19 -18.99 12.36
CA ASP A 489 21.60 -18.49 11.03
C ASP A 489 21.95 -16.98 11.02
N ARG A 490 21.59 -16.23 12.07
CA ARG A 490 21.88 -14.78 12.23
C ARG A 490 23.05 -14.48 13.16
N MET A 491 23.29 -15.31 14.18
CA MET A 491 24.52 -15.23 14.99
C MET A 491 25.75 -15.41 14.10
N GLY A 492 26.83 -14.69 14.36
CA GLY A 492 28.14 -14.90 13.76
C GLY A 492 28.81 -16.17 14.28
N ALA A 493 30.15 -16.13 14.31
CA ALA A 493 30.99 -17.12 14.98
C ALA A 493 32.36 -16.50 15.35
N TYR A 494 32.38 -15.20 15.62
CA TYR A 494 33.60 -14.39 15.71
C TYR A 494 34.18 -14.34 17.12
N SER A 495 33.33 -14.24 18.16
CA SER A 495 33.77 -14.36 19.58
C SER A 495 33.55 -15.76 20.15
N LEU A 496 34.12 -16.02 21.33
CA LEU A 496 33.92 -17.28 22.07
C LEU A 496 32.50 -17.37 22.67
N ASP A 497 31.99 -16.27 23.23
CA ASP A 497 30.66 -16.23 23.84
C ASP A 497 29.55 -16.34 22.79
N GLU A 498 29.75 -15.75 21.60
CA GLU A 498 28.85 -15.92 20.47
C GLU A 498 28.78 -17.39 20.00
N ARG A 499 29.90 -18.12 20.06
CA ARG A 499 29.91 -19.57 19.78
C ARG A 499 29.18 -20.36 20.87
N SER A 500 29.39 -20.05 22.14
CA SER A 500 28.70 -20.69 23.27
C SER A 500 27.18 -20.48 23.21
N ALA A 501 26.73 -19.25 22.91
CA ALA A 501 25.33 -18.94 22.67
C ALA A 501 24.77 -19.72 21.46
N LYS A 502 25.55 -19.84 20.38
CA LYS A 502 25.15 -20.56 19.17
C LYS A 502 25.02 -22.07 19.38
N ASP A 503 25.96 -22.70 20.10
CA ASP A 503 25.86 -24.11 20.49
C ASP A 503 24.66 -24.37 21.42
N THR A 504 24.33 -23.41 22.28
CA THR A 504 23.12 -23.45 23.12
C THR A 504 21.84 -23.38 22.27
N VAL A 505 21.80 -22.56 21.21
CA VAL A 505 20.68 -22.55 20.25
C VAL A 505 20.63 -23.86 19.43
N ASP A 506 21.77 -24.35 18.95
CA ASP A 506 21.83 -25.56 18.10
C ASP A 506 21.57 -26.85 18.90
N THR A 507 21.84 -26.90 20.21
CA THR A 507 21.34 -27.98 21.09
C THR A 507 19.82 -27.88 21.27
N ARG A 508 19.24 -26.68 21.42
CA ARG A 508 17.78 -26.48 21.45
C ARG A 508 17.10 -26.87 20.13
N ILE A 509 17.71 -26.59 18.99
CA ILE A 509 17.25 -27.06 17.66
C ILE A 509 17.32 -28.60 17.57
N ARG A 510 18.37 -29.23 18.12
CA ARG A 510 18.49 -30.70 18.18
C ARG A 510 17.41 -31.34 19.05
N SER A 511 17.11 -30.79 20.23
CA SER A 511 16.06 -31.34 21.11
C SER A 511 14.65 -31.16 20.53
N LEU A 512 14.35 -30.00 19.94
CA LEU A 512 13.10 -29.77 19.20
C LEU A 512 12.93 -30.74 18.01
N ARG A 513 14.00 -31.03 17.25
CA ARG A 513 13.97 -32.06 16.20
C ARG A 513 13.69 -33.47 16.73
N LYS A 514 14.34 -33.90 17.83
CA LYS A 514 14.06 -35.22 18.45
C LYS A 514 12.59 -35.31 18.90
N ARG A 515 12.04 -34.27 19.54
CA ARG A 515 10.64 -34.23 20.00
C ARG A 515 9.65 -34.19 18.83
N LEU A 516 9.97 -33.48 17.73
CA LEU A 516 9.20 -33.50 16.48
C LEU A 516 9.13 -34.92 15.87
N LYS A 517 10.24 -35.65 15.85
CA LYS A 517 10.30 -37.03 15.29
C LYS A 517 9.45 -38.02 16.08
N ARG A 518 9.36 -37.85 17.41
CA ARG A 518 8.50 -38.66 18.30
C ARG A 518 7.01 -38.39 18.11
N LEU A 519 6.62 -37.13 17.89
CA LEU A 519 5.21 -36.73 17.78
C LEU A 519 4.53 -37.20 16.48
N GLY A 520 5.29 -37.54 15.44
CA GLY A 520 4.75 -38.11 14.18
C GLY A 520 4.24 -39.57 14.28
N LYS A 521 3.91 -40.06 15.48
CA LYS A 521 3.44 -41.43 15.76
C LYS A 521 2.19 -41.50 16.67
N MET A 522 1.58 -40.37 17.05
CA MET A 522 0.38 -40.35 17.90
C MET A 522 -0.90 -40.12 17.08
N PRO A 523 -2.03 -40.78 17.42
CA PRO A 523 -3.36 -40.41 16.92
C PRO A 523 -3.81 -39.02 17.42
N ASP A 524 -4.84 -38.46 16.78
CA ASP A 524 -5.38 -37.14 17.11
C ASP A 524 -6.12 -37.09 18.47
N PRO A 525 -6.15 -35.94 19.15
CA PRO A 525 -6.85 -35.76 20.41
C PRO A 525 -8.39 -35.75 20.23
N PRO A 526 -9.16 -36.29 21.20
CA PRO A 526 -10.61 -36.40 21.11
C PRO A 526 -11.35 -35.06 21.29
N SER A 527 -12.66 -35.12 21.06
CA SER A 527 -13.61 -33.99 21.12
C SER A 527 -13.66 -33.28 22.47
N GLY A 528 -13.52 -31.96 22.46
CA GLY A 528 -13.59 -31.09 23.64
C GLY A 528 -13.80 -29.62 23.27
N PHE A 529 -14.83 -29.31 22.48
CA PHE A 529 -15.14 -27.93 22.08
C PHE A 529 -15.41 -27.03 23.30
N GLU A 530 -16.29 -27.46 24.20
CA GLU A 530 -16.64 -26.71 25.42
C GLU A 530 -15.40 -26.46 26.30
N GLU A 531 -14.55 -27.47 26.51
CA GLU A 531 -13.33 -27.32 27.32
C GLU A 531 -12.31 -26.37 26.64
N LYS A 532 -12.23 -26.37 25.30
CA LYS A 532 -11.46 -25.37 24.54
C LYS A 532 -12.06 -23.97 24.73
N VAL A 533 -13.37 -23.78 24.56
CA VAL A 533 -14.06 -22.48 24.75
C VAL A 533 -13.85 -21.96 26.17
N LEU A 534 -13.97 -22.81 27.20
CA LEU A 534 -13.78 -22.42 28.60
C LEU A 534 -12.34 -21.95 28.86
N LYS A 535 -11.34 -22.67 28.34
CA LYS A 535 -9.92 -22.27 28.42
C LYS A 535 -9.62 -21.02 27.59
N LEU A 536 -10.28 -20.79 26.46
CA LEU A 536 -10.15 -19.55 25.67
C LEU A 536 -10.75 -18.37 26.44
N ARG A 537 -11.95 -18.53 27.02
CA ARG A 537 -12.68 -17.51 27.79
C ARG A 537 -11.97 -17.09 29.07
N GLN A 538 -11.18 -17.96 29.69
CA GLN A 538 -10.32 -17.64 30.84
C GLN A 538 -9.01 -16.91 30.45
N ASN A 539 -8.49 -17.13 29.24
CA ASN A 539 -7.25 -16.50 28.78
C ASN A 539 -7.49 -15.16 28.06
N PHE A 540 -8.66 -14.97 27.45
CA PHE A 540 -8.99 -13.81 26.60
C PHE A 540 -10.04 -12.88 27.26
N HIS A 541 -9.67 -12.33 28.41
CA HIS A 541 -10.41 -11.24 29.05
C HIS A 541 -10.01 -9.86 28.46
N LEU A 542 -10.98 -8.95 28.36
CA LEU A 542 -10.73 -7.54 28.01
C LEU A 542 -9.91 -6.88 29.12
N LYS A 543 -8.67 -6.50 28.81
CA LYS A 543 -7.67 -6.05 29.81
C LYS A 543 -7.90 -4.61 30.26
N LYS A 544 -8.36 -3.74 29.36
CA LYS A 544 -8.46 -2.29 29.58
C LYS A 544 -9.80 -1.74 29.04
N ILE A 545 -10.91 -1.98 29.75
CA ILE A 545 -12.25 -1.49 29.37
C ILE A 545 -12.30 0.04 29.09
N PRO A 546 -11.75 0.95 29.94
CA PRO A 546 -11.80 2.38 29.63
C PRO A 546 -11.02 2.76 28.35
N LEU A 547 -9.91 2.07 28.07
CA LEU A 547 -9.12 2.24 26.84
C LEU A 547 -9.95 1.88 25.60
N LEU A 548 -10.71 0.77 25.66
CA LEU A 548 -11.63 0.37 24.60
C LEU A 548 -12.73 1.40 24.37
N MET A 549 -13.30 1.98 25.44
CA MET A 549 -14.31 3.03 25.34
C MET A 549 -13.73 4.32 24.72
N ALA A 550 -12.49 4.69 25.04
CA ALA A 550 -11.79 5.81 24.42
C ALA A 550 -11.55 5.58 22.91
N CYS A 551 -11.07 4.40 22.52
CA CYS A 551 -10.92 4.04 21.10
C CYS A 551 -12.25 4.06 20.35
N LEU A 552 -13.30 3.47 20.93
CA LEU A 552 -14.62 3.37 20.30
C LEU A 552 -15.27 4.77 20.16
N LEU A 553 -15.08 5.65 21.14
CA LEU A 553 -15.47 7.06 21.05
C LEU A 553 -14.68 7.79 19.95
N ALA A 554 -13.36 7.60 19.85
CA ALA A 554 -12.55 8.20 18.78
C ALA A 554 -12.97 7.74 17.37
N ILE A 555 -13.30 6.46 17.21
CA ILE A 555 -13.83 5.88 15.96
C ILE A 555 -15.22 6.46 15.64
N LEU A 556 -16.10 6.59 16.64
CA LEU A 556 -17.42 7.19 16.47
C LEU A 556 -17.35 8.68 16.11
N VAL A 557 -16.44 9.44 16.74
CA VAL A 557 -16.19 10.85 16.43
C VAL A 557 -15.60 11.01 15.02
N ARG A 558 -14.65 10.16 14.61
CA ARG A 558 -14.16 10.09 13.22
C ARG A 558 -15.32 9.88 12.24
N PHE A 559 -16.15 8.86 12.49
CA PHE A 559 -17.27 8.51 11.61
C PHE A 559 -18.32 9.64 11.51
N LEU A 560 -18.59 10.32 12.63
CA LEU A 560 -19.46 11.50 12.66
C LEU A 560 -18.87 12.65 11.83
N PHE A 561 -17.58 12.96 11.96
CA PHE A 561 -16.94 14.00 11.15
C PHE A 561 -16.95 13.68 9.65
N VAL A 562 -16.74 12.42 9.26
CA VAL A 562 -16.87 12.00 7.86
C VAL A 562 -18.31 12.19 7.35
N ILE A 563 -19.34 11.88 8.15
CA ILE A 563 -20.74 12.16 7.77
C ILE A 563 -21.01 13.67 7.68
N LEU A 564 -20.40 14.49 8.53
CA LEU A 564 -20.60 15.94 8.53
C LEU A 564 -19.92 16.64 7.32
N ASP A 565 -18.70 16.23 6.95
CA ASP A 565 -18.02 16.67 5.71
C ASP A 565 -18.89 16.37 4.47
N GLN A 566 -19.48 15.17 4.41
CA GLN A 566 -20.35 14.76 3.30
C GLN A 566 -21.73 15.43 3.32
N GLY A 567 -22.26 15.77 4.50
CA GLY A 567 -23.59 16.37 4.67
C GLY A 567 -23.62 17.90 4.61
N PHE A 568 -22.53 18.57 4.96
CA PHE A 568 -22.44 20.03 5.05
C PHE A 568 -21.22 20.56 4.30
N GLN A 569 -21.46 21.08 3.08
CA GLN A 569 -20.44 21.70 2.22
C GLN A 569 -19.63 22.86 2.87
N SER A 570 -20.05 23.33 4.05
CA SER A 570 -19.37 24.34 4.87
C SER A 570 -18.15 23.80 5.65
N ILE A 571 -18.03 22.49 5.85
CA ILE A 571 -16.98 21.87 6.69
C ILE A 571 -15.97 21.19 5.78
N GLN A 572 -14.92 21.91 5.38
CA GLN A 572 -13.85 21.40 4.52
C GLN A 572 -12.68 20.87 5.39
N ILE A 573 -12.83 19.66 5.94
CA ILE A 573 -11.79 19.01 6.76
C ILE A 573 -11.37 17.71 6.08
N SER A 574 -10.12 17.67 5.57
CA SER A 574 -9.60 16.49 4.87
C SER A 574 -9.43 15.28 5.79
N LEU A 575 -9.42 14.08 5.21
CA LEU A 575 -9.57 12.83 5.94
C LEU A 575 -8.38 12.56 6.89
N GLY A 576 -7.19 13.03 6.53
CA GLY A 576 -6.00 13.03 7.38
C GLY A 576 -6.19 13.82 8.66
N TRP A 577 -6.76 15.03 8.59
CA TRP A 577 -7.07 15.83 9.80
C TRP A 577 -8.09 15.15 10.70
N ILE A 578 -9.17 14.59 10.14
CA ILE A 578 -10.18 13.83 10.92
C ILE A 578 -9.50 12.65 11.65
N SER A 579 -8.58 11.97 10.99
CA SER A 579 -7.83 10.82 11.54
C SER A 579 -6.91 11.21 12.67
N VAL A 580 -6.12 12.28 12.48
CA VAL A 580 -5.16 12.79 13.47
C VAL A 580 -5.90 13.35 14.70
N LEU A 581 -7.02 14.06 14.50
CA LEU A 581 -7.86 14.53 15.61
C LEU A 581 -8.48 13.35 16.39
N GLY A 582 -8.93 12.30 15.72
CA GLY A 582 -9.37 11.06 16.37
C GLY A 582 -8.26 10.36 17.16
N ALA A 583 -7.05 10.31 16.61
CA ALA A 583 -5.87 9.73 17.27
C ALA A 583 -5.44 10.54 18.50
N LEU A 584 -5.44 11.88 18.40
CA LEU A 584 -5.16 12.78 19.51
C LEU A 584 -6.24 12.72 20.60
N LEU A 585 -7.53 12.59 20.22
CA LEU A 585 -8.61 12.34 21.18
C LEU A 585 -8.37 11.02 21.94
N CYS A 586 -8.04 9.95 21.20
CA CYS A 586 -7.74 8.64 21.78
C CYS A 586 -6.58 8.73 22.79
N LEU A 587 -5.45 9.32 22.38
CA LEU A 587 -4.29 9.55 23.25
C LEU A 587 -4.64 10.42 24.47
N SER A 588 -5.39 11.51 24.29
CA SER A 588 -5.79 12.40 25.39
C SER A 588 -6.72 11.74 26.40
N LEU A 589 -7.44 10.68 26.01
CA LEU A 589 -8.31 9.89 26.89
C LEU A 589 -7.61 8.66 27.49
N CYS A 590 -6.39 8.34 27.04
CA CYS A 590 -5.64 7.15 27.46
C CYS A 590 -4.37 7.56 28.23
N ASN A 591 -4.34 7.33 29.55
CA ASN A 591 -3.11 7.42 30.33
C ASN A 591 -2.09 6.38 29.85
N TYR A 592 -1.20 6.80 28.94
CA TYR A 592 -0.08 6.00 28.45
C TYR A 592 1.21 6.39 29.14
N GLU A 593 1.70 5.50 30.00
CA GLU A 593 3.08 5.52 30.49
C GLU A 593 4.07 4.96 29.45
N ASP A 594 3.54 4.26 28.42
CA ASP A 594 4.31 3.54 27.38
C ASP A 594 3.87 3.94 25.95
N LEU A 595 3.94 5.25 25.64
CA LEU A 595 3.67 5.76 24.29
C LEU A 595 4.70 5.25 23.27
N GLU A 596 5.95 5.04 23.70
CA GLU A 596 7.01 4.48 22.86
C GLU A 596 6.69 3.06 22.41
N GLY A 597 6.11 2.23 23.29
CA GLY A 597 5.59 0.91 22.94
C GLY A 597 4.53 0.95 21.84
N VAL A 598 3.60 1.91 21.87
CA VAL A 598 2.59 2.11 20.80
C VAL A 598 3.27 2.51 19.49
N LEU A 599 4.10 3.56 19.51
CA LEU A 599 4.78 4.09 18.32
C LEU A 599 5.75 3.08 17.68
N GLY A 600 6.36 2.21 18.49
CA GLY A 600 7.24 1.12 18.05
C GLY A 600 6.53 -0.06 17.38
N ARG A 601 5.19 -0.17 17.51
CA ARG A 601 4.40 -1.22 16.86
C ARG A 601 3.76 -0.78 15.53
N ILE A 602 3.59 0.53 15.32
CA ILE A 602 3.15 1.13 14.05
C ILE A 602 4.02 0.64 12.87
N ASP A 603 3.39 0.29 11.75
CA ASP A 603 4.09 -0.27 10.58
C ASP A 603 4.65 0.80 9.64
N TRP A 604 5.65 1.54 10.12
CA TRP A 604 6.41 2.55 9.35
C TRP A 604 6.89 2.05 7.97
N ALA A 605 7.16 0.74 7.85
CA ALA A 605 7.55 0.10 6.60
C ALA A 605 6.42 0.10 5.53
N THR A 606 5.15 0.10 5.93
CA THR A 606 4.00 0.24 5.03
C THR A 606 3.75 1.71 4.68
N MET A 607 3.96 2.65 5.61
CA MET A 607 3.90 4.09 5.31
C MET A 607 4.89 4.49 4.21
N LEU A 608 6.18 4.17 4.39
CA LEU A 608 7.23 4.45 3.42
C LEU A 608 7.00 3.75 2.06
N PHE A 609 6.36 2.58 2.07
CA PHE A 609 5.98 1.86 0.86
C PHE A 609 4.89 2.60 0.07
N ILE A 610 3.86 3.09 0.76
CA ILE A 610 2.77 3.88 0.17
C ILE A 610 3.31 5.22 -0.37
N SER A 611 4.13 5.95 0.41
CA SER A 611 4.76 7.19 -0.03
C SER A 611 5.59 6.99 -1.32
N ALA A 612 6.41 5.93 -1.38
CA ALA A 612 7.20 5.61 -2.57
C ALA A 612 6.33 5.26 -3.80
N LEU A 613 5.16 4.63 -3.60
CA LEU A 613 4.21 4.32 -4.68
C LEU A 613 3.47 5.56 -5.21
N PHE A 614 3.23 6.57 -4.38
CA PHE A 614 2.68 7.86 -4.83
C PHE A 614 3.68 8.65 -5.65
N ILE A 615 4.93 8.77 -5.18
CA ILE A 615 6.03 9.38 -5.95
C ILE A 615 6.20 8.67 -7.29
N LEU A 616 6.22 7.33 -7.30
CA LEU A 616 6.28 6.52 -8.51
C LEU A 616 5.12 6.85 -9.46
N SER A 617 3.90 7.03 -8.93
CA SER A 617 2.73 7.41 -9.72
C SER A 617 2.90 8.77 -10.40
N LYS A 618 3.28 9.81 -9.64
CA LYS A 618 3.43 11.17 -10.15
C LYS A 618 4.55 11.27 -11.18
N MET A 619 5.64 10.52 -10.97
CA MET A 619 6.76 10.47 -11.92
C MET A 619 6.40 9.70 -13.20
N LEU A 620 5.56 8.64 -13.13
CA LEU A 620 5.06 7.94 -14.33
C LEU A 620 4.06 8.81 -15.13
N GLU A 621 3.23 9.59 -14.46
CA GLU A 621 2.37 10.62 -15.08
C GLU A 621 3.24 11.66 -15.81
N GLN A 622 4.26 12.23 -15.15
CA GLN A 622 5.19 13.19 -15.75
C GLN A 622 6.00 12.65 -16.94
N LEU A 623 6.14 11.32 -17.09
CA LEU A 623 6.79 10.68 -18.24
C LEU A 623 5.87 10.52 -19.47
N GLY A 624 4.63 11.03 -19.41
CA GLY A 624 3.66 10.95 -20.52
C GLY A 624 2.96 9.59 -20.63
N PHE A 625 2.98 8.77 -19.57
CA PHE A 625 2.45 7.40 -19.63
C PHE A 625 0.91 7.37 -19.70
N SER A 626 0.25 8.36 -19.09
CA SER A 626 -1.21 8.56 -19.20
C SER A 626 -1.60 8.93 -20.64
N GLU A 627 -0.92 9.91 -21.22
CA GLU A 627 -1.13 10.38 -22.59
C GLU A 627 -0.91 9.26 -23.62
N ALA A 628 0.08 8.39 -23.39
CA ALA A 628 0.32 7.21 -24.21
C ALA A 628 -0.85 6.22 -24.18
N ILE A 629 -1.39 5.90 -22.99
CA ILE A 629 -2.57 5.05 -22.86
C ILE A 629 -3.80 5.72 -23.51
N GLY A 630 -3.96 7.03 -23.32
CA GLY A 630 -5.04 7.82 -23.92
C GLY A 630 -5.00 7.79 -25.44
N ALA A 631 -3.84 8.05 -26.05
CA ALA A 631 -3.66 7.98 -27.50
C ALA A 631 -3.90 6.56 -28.04
N MET A 632 -3.45 5.51 -27.34
CA MET A 632 -3.75 4.12 -27.73
C MET A 632 -5.24 3.81 -27.68
N LEU A 633 -5.95 4.27 -26.64
CA LEU A 633 -7.38 4.04 -26.46
C LEU A 633 -8.22 4.86 -27.44
N GLU A 634 -7.88 6.13 -27.67
CA GLU A 634 -8.52 7.01 -28.65
C GLU A 634 -8.39 6.46 -30.07
N ASN A 635 -7.18 6.08 -30.50
CA ASN A 635 -6.97 5.43 -31.80
C ASN A 635 -7.76 4.11 -31.92
N SER A 636 -7.93 3.36 -30.82
CA SER A 636 -8.72 2.12 -30.82
C SER A 636 -10.22 2.38 -30.97
N LEU A 637 -10.73 3.49 -30.42
CA LEU A 637 -12.15 3.86 -30.44
C LEU A 637 -12.55 4.64 -31.70
N ALA A 638 -11.65 5.45 -32.27
CA ALA A 638 -11.88 6.19 -33.51
C ALA A 638 -12.15 5.26 -34.70
N ASN A 639 -11.50 4.11 -34.74
CA ASN A 639 -11.67 3.06 -35.76
C ASN A 639 -12.99 2.27 -35.63
N VAL A 640 -13.86 2.59 -34.65
CA VAL A 640 -15.08 1.83 -34.34
C VAL A 640 -16.33 2.69 -34.49
N GLU A 641 -17.39 2.07 -35.02
CA GLU A 641 -18.72 2.68 -35.20
C GLU A 641 -19.29 3.21 -33.87
N THR A 642 -19.99 4.34 -33.93
CA THR A 642 -20.39 5.13 -32.75
C THR A 642 -21.19 4.35 -31.72
N GLU A 643 -22.00 3.40 -32.13
CA GLU A 643 -22.85 2.58 -31.24
C GLU A 643 -22.02 1.65 -30.32
N TYR A 644 -20.87 1.16 -30.79
CA TYR A 644 -20.05 0.20 -30.05
C TYR A 644 -18.93 0.85 -29.22
N ARG A 645 -18.72 2.17 -29.35
CA ARG A 645 -17.65 2.90 -28.66
C ARG A 645 -17.74 2.84 -27.13
N LEU A 646 -18.93 3.00 -26.55
CA LEU A 646 -19.11 2.89 -25.10
C LEU A 646 -18.81 1.46 -24.60
N THR A 647 -19.28 0.44 -25.32
CA THR A 647 -18.99 -0.98 -25.04
C THR A 647 -17.49 -1.25 -25.05
N LEU A 648 -16.79 -0.82 -26.11
CA LEU A 648 -15.34 -0.99 -26.20
C LEU A 648 -14.60 -0.16 -25.14
N GLY A 649 -15.04 1.06 -24.84
CA GLY A 649 -14.46 1.91 -23.81
C GLY A 649 -14.52 1.28 -22.42
N ILE A 650 -15.70 0.77 -22.01
CA ILE A 650 -15.88 0.05 -20.74
C ILE A 650 -14.96 -1.17 -20.68
N LEU A 651 -14.97 -2.03 -21.70
CA LEU A 651 -14.17 -3.26 -21.73
C LEU A 651 -12.65 -2.99 -21.79
N ALA A 652 -12.23 -1.97 -22.54
CA ALA A 652 -10.83 -1.57 -22.65
C ALA A 652 -10.31 -0.98 -21.33
N ILE A 653 -11.08 -0.11 -20.65
CA ILE A 653 -10.70 0.38 -19.32
C ILE A 653 -10.58 -0.79 -18.35
N ILE A 654 -11.56 -1.70 -18.26
CA ILE A 654 -11.50 -2.88 -17.36
C ILE A 654 -10.28 -3.76 -17.68
N GLY A 655 -9.97 -3.99 -18.96
CA GLY A 655 -8.83 -4.80 -19.37
C GLY A 655 -7.48 -4.17 -19.03
N ILE A 656 -7.30 -2.89 -19.36
CA ILE A 656 -6.07 -2.12 -19.10
C ILE A 656 -5.86 -1.96 -17.59
N SER A 657 -6.88 -1.56 -16.85
CA SER A 657 -6.80 -1.39 -15.40
C SER A 657 -6.55 -2.71 -14.68
N THR A 658 -7.18 -3.81 -15.08
CA THR A 658 -6.87 -5.14 -14.50
C THR A 658 -5.43 -5.53 -14.76
N GLY A 659 -4.95 -5.39 -16.00
CA GLY A 659 -3.58 -5.74 -16.38
C GLY A 659 -2.54 -4.93 -15.61
N LEU A 660 -2.80 -3.64 -15.38
CA LEU A 660 -1.95 -2.75 -14.59
C LEU A 660 -2.10 -2.99 -13.07
N SER A 661 -3.30 -3.29 -12.55
CA SER A 661 -3.57 -3.59 -11.13
C SER A 661 -2.78 -4.81 -10.65
N LEU A 662 -2.51 -5.79 -11.53
CA LEU A 662 -1.64 -6.91 -11.19
C LEU A 662 -0.18 -6.51 -10.89
N LEU A 663 0.25 -5.31 -11.31
CA LEU A 663 1.63 -4.79 -11.22
C LEU A 663 1.77 -3.54 -10.33
N LEU A 664 0.74 -2.69 -10.32
CA LEU A 664 0.67 -1.39 -9.65
C LEU A 664 -0.35 -1.40 -8.51
N SER A 665 -0.13 -0.56 -7.50
CA SER A 665 -1.13 -0.36 -6.46
C SER A 665 -2.40 0.30 -7.01
N ASN A 666 -3.54 -0.01 -6.41
CA ASN A 666 -4.82 0.55 -6.82
C ASN A 666 -4.83 2.09 -6.80
N ALA A 667 -4.08 2.74 -5.89
CA ALA A 667 -4.01 4.20 -5.81
C ALA A 667 -3.20 4.79 -6.99
N THR A 668 -2.02 4.22 -7.26
CA THR A 668 -1.20 4.51 -8.46
C THR A 668 -2.01 4.38 -9.74
N LEU A 669 -2.90 3.38 -9.81
CA LEU A 669 -3.71 3.09 -10.98
C LEU A 669 -4.82 4.13 -11.24
N ILE A 670 -5.42 4.70 -10.19
CA ILE A 670 -6.39 5.80 -10.33
C ILE A 670 -5.68 7.04 -10.88
N ASN A 671 -4.57 7.44 -10.27
CA ASN A 671 -3.85 8.65 -10.66
C ASN A 671 -3.33 8.56 -12.11
N LEU A 672 -3.03 7.34 -12.60
CA LEU A 672 -2.63 7.10 -13.98
C LEU A 672 -3.82 7.12 -14.98
N LEU A 673 -4.94 6.45 -14.68
CA LEU A 673 -6.03 6.23 -15.64
C LEU A 673 -7.19 7.24 -15.54
N LEU A 674 -7.39 7.89 -14.39
CA LEU A 674 -8.46 8.88 -14.23
C LEU A 674 -8.26 10.12 -15.12
N PRO A 675 -7.04 10.70 -15.27
CA PRO A 675 -6.79 11.76 -16.25
C PRO A 675 -7.18 11.31 -17.66
N VAL A 676 -6.75 10.11 -18.08
CA VAL A 676 -7.03 9.53 -19.40
C VAL A 676 -8.52 9.44 -19.68
N ILE A 677 -9.29 8.92 -18.73
CA ILE A 677 -10.75 8.80 -18.84
C ILE A 677 -11.41 10.18 -18.97
N THR A 678 -10.96 11.19 -18.21
CA THR A 678 -11.53 12.54 -18.32
C THR A 678 -11.13 13.28 -19.60
N VAL A 679 -9.96 13.01 -20.19
CA VAL A 679 -9.57 13.55 -21.50
C VAL A 679 -10.39 12.89 -22.61
N LEU A 680 -10.49 11.56 -22.60
CA LEU A 680 -11.23 10.76 -23.58
C LEU A 680 -12.72 11.14 -23.63
N ALA A 681 -13.37 11.29 -22.47
CA ALA A 681 -14.78 11.67 -22.41
C ALA A 681 -15.04 13.14 -22.84
N LYS A 682 -14.05 14.03 -22.68
CA LYS A 682 -14.12 15.41 -23.18
C LYS A 682 -13.87 15.50 -24.70
N ASN A 683 -13.29 14.47 -25.32
CA ASN A 683 -13.04 14.45 -26.75
C ASN A 683 -14.33 14.21 -27.56
N LYS A 684 -14.78 15.27 -28.23
CA LYS A 684 -16.01 15.31 -29.05
C LYS A 684 -15.95 14.40 -30.29
N GLU A 685 -14.77 14.00 -30.76
CA GLU A 685 -14.64 13.06 -31.89
C GLU A 685 -14.90 11.61 -31.44
N VAL A 686 -14.70 11.30 -30.15
CA VAL A 686 -14.95 9.97 -29.55
C VAL A 686 -16.38 9.87 -29.03
N ASN A 687 -16.85 10.89 -28.28
CA ASN A 687 -18.21 11.08 -27.76
C ASN A 687 -18.73 9.91 -26.89
N ILE A 688 -18.15 9.72 -25.71
CA ILE A 688 -18.51 8.67 -24.73
C ILE A 688 -18.83 9.33 -23.37
N PRO A 689 -19.90 8.94 -22.65
CA PRO A 689 -20.20 9.46 -21.32
C PRO A 689 -19.13 9.09 -20.29
N LEU A 690 -18.81 10.03 -19.40
CA LEU A 690 -17.73 9.92 -18.43
C LEU A 690 -18.00 8.88 -17.33
N MET A 691 -19.18 8.91 -16.71
CA MET A 691 -19.47 8.10 -15.51
C MET A 691 -19.33 6.58 -15.70
N PRO A 692 -19.82 5.95 -16.79
CA PRO A 692 -19.61 4.51 -17.01
C PRO A 692 -18.14 4.08 -17.07
N LEU A 693 -17.24 4.95 -17.53
CA LEU A 693 -15.79 4.69 -17.53
C LEU A 693 -15.18 4.85 -16.13
N VAL A 694 -15.70 5.77 -15.32
CA VAL A 694 -15.32 5.95 -13.91
C VAL A 694 -15.78 4.76 -13.07
N TRP A 695 -17.02 4.28 -13.25
CA TRP A 695 -17.54 3.09 -12.59
C TRP A 695 -16.77 1.82 -12.99
N SER A 696 -16.38 1.72 -14.27
CA SER A 696 -15.55 0.60 -14.73
C SER A 696 -14.14 0.63 -14.14
N LEU A 697 -13.52 1.81 -13.98
CA LEU A 697 -12.24 1.98 -13.28
C LEU A 697 -12.35 1.62 -11.78
N ALA A 698 -13.37 2.10 -11.07
CA ALA A 698 -13.57 1.84 -9.64
C ALA A 698 -13.68 0.33 -9.32
N LEU A 699 -14.54 -0.38 -10.06
CA LEU A 699 -14.72 -1.83 -9.91
C LEU A 699 -13.44 -2.58 -10.30
N SER A 700 -12.84 -2.28 -11.44
CA SER A 700 -11.68 -3.03 -11.91
C SER A 700 -10.43 -2.87 -11.02
N CYS A 701 -10.22 -1.70 -10.39
CA CYS A 701 -9.14 -1.52 -9.42
C CYS A 701 -9.33 -2.37 -8.15
N SER A 702 -10.52 -2.33 -7.56
CA SER A 702 -10.84 -3.10 -6.33
C SER A 702 -10.87 -4.62 -6.58
N LEU A 703 -11.44 -5.05 -7.71
CA LEU A 703 -11.53 -6.46 -8.07
C LEU A 703 -10.19 -7.03 -8.58
N GLY A 704 -9.44 -6.26 -9.37
CA GLY A 704 -8.13 -6.64 -9.94
C GLY A 704 -7.07 -6.93 -8.88
N ALA A 705 -7.10 -6.20 -7.76
CA ALA A 705 -6.23 -6.43 -6.61
C ALA A 705 -6.28 -7.86 -6.06
N ASN A 706 -7.38 -8.59 -6.26
CA ASN A 706 -7.48 -9.98 -5.84
C ASN A 706 -6.64 -10.95 -6.68
N GLY A 707 -6.19 -10.56 -7.88
CA GLY A 707 -5.46 -11.46 -8.77
C GLY A 707 -4.04 -11.83 -8.32
N CYS A 708 -3.40 -11.01 -7.48
CA CYS A 708 -1.99 -11.16 -7.13
C CYS A 708 -1.70 -10.77 -5.67
N LEU A 709 -0.77 -11.48 -5.02
CA LEU A 709 -0.36 -11.24 -3.62
C LEU A 709 0.32 -9.86 -3.39
N VAL A 710 0.72 -9.18 -4.46
CA VAL A 710 1.50 -7.93 -4.45
C VAL A 710 0.69 -6.72 -4.96
N ALA A 711 -0.44 -6.95 -5.64
CA ALA A 711 -1.28 -5.93 -6.25
C ALA A 711 -1.92 -4.96 -5.23
N GLY A 712 -2.72 -5.50 -4.31
CA GLY A 712 -3.38 -4.71 -3.27
C GLY A 712 -2.45 -4.39 -2.10
N ILE A 713 -2.54 -3.16 -1.57
CA ILE A 713 -1.90 -2.77 -0.29
C ILE A 713 -2.37 -3.72 0.82
N VAL A 714 -3.66 -4.09 0.81
CA VAL A 714 -4.29 -5.11 1.68
C VAL A 714 -3.49 -6.42 1.70
N ASN A 715 -3.16 -6.93 0.50
CA ASN A 715 -2.48 -8.20 0.29
C ASN A 715 -1.03 -8.14 0.83
N VAL A 716 -0.37 -7.00 0.60
CA VAL A 716 0.99 -6.69 1.07
C VAL A 716 1.03 -6.57 2.60
N ALA A 717 0.10 -5.84 3.19
CA ALA A 717 -0.01 -5.62 4.65
C ALA A 717 -0.33 -6.93 5.39
N CYS A 718 -1.32 -7.71 4.92
CA CYS A 718 -1.64 -9.03 5.46
C CYS A 718 -0.42 -9.93 5.54
N THR A 719 0.35 -10.01 4.44
CA THR A 719 1.56 -10.85 4.41
C THR A 719 2.72 -10.28 5.22
N GLY A 720 2.79 -8.96 5.40
CA GLY A 720 3.70 -8.32 6.37
C GLY A 720 3.40 -8.76 7.80
N VAL A 721 2.15 -8.62 8.25
CA VAL A 721 1.70 -9.02 9.59
C VAL A 721 1.85 -10.53 9.81
N ALA A 722 1.47 -11.36 8.83
CA ALA A 722 1.70 -12.80 8.89
C ALA A 722 3.18 -13.15 9.05
N SER A 723 4.06 -12.49 8.29
CA SER A 723 5.52 -12.70 8.37
C SER A 723 6.10 -12.30 9.72
N LYS A 724 5.64 -11.17 10.32
CA LYS A 724 5.98 -10.78 11.71
C LYS A 724 5.61 -11.89 12.71
N HIS A 725 4.43 -12.52 12.54
CA HIS A 725 3.98 -13.64 13.37
C HIS A 725 4.63 -15.00 13.02
N GLY A 726 5.51 -15.05 12.01
CA GLY A 726 6.25 -16.25 11.58
C GLY A 726 5.52 -17.14 10.56
N TYR A 727 4.43 -16.66 9.96
CA TYR A 727 3.68 -17.31 8.90
C TYR A 727 4.02 -16.71 7.53
N SER A 728 4.42 -17.55 6.57
CA SER A 728 4.72 -17.14 5.19
C SER A 728 3.65 -17.65 4.23
N ILE A 729 2.84 -16.76 3.67
CA ILE A 729 2.03 -17.06 2.48
C ILE A 729 2.95 -16.88 1.27
N THR A 730 3.08 -17.87 0.37
CA THR A 730 3.84 -17.66 -0.86
C THR A 730 2.95 -17.07 -1.96
N PHE A 731 3.58 -16.38 -2.92
CA PHE A 731 2.90 -15.87 -4.13
C PHE A 731 2.00 -16.93 -4.77
N TRP A 732 2.51 -18.15 -4.94
CA TRP A 732 1.81 -19.24 -5.64
C TRP A 732 0.68 -19.90 -4.84
N ASP A 733 0.66 -19.74 -3.52
CA ASP A 733 -0.47 -20.21 -2.69
C ASP A 733 -1.67 -19.29 -2.88
N TYR A 734 -1.43 -17.96 -2.85
CA TYR A 734 -2.48 -16.97 -3.04
C TYR A 734 -2.93 -16.88 -4.50
N PHE A 735 -2.00 -16.81 -5.46
CA PHE A 735 -2.30 -16.58 -6.88
C PHE A 735 -3.30 -17.59 -7.45
N LYS A 736 -3.19 -18.88 -7.08
CA LYS A 736 -4.12 -19.93 -7.50
C LYS A 736 -5.56 -19.73 -7.03
N ILE A 737 -5.75 -19.09 -5.88
CA ILE A 737 -7.06 -18.78 -5.28
C ILE A 737 -7.57 -17.46 -5.88
N GLY A 738 -6.77 -16.40 -5.73
CA GLY A 738 -7.13 -15.03 -6.06
C GLY A 738 -7.35 -14.78 -7.56
N PHE A 739 -6.47 -15.29 -8.43
CA PHE A 739 -6.55 -15.05 -9.88
C PHE A 739 -7.83 -15.62 -10.51
N LEU A 740 -8.25 -16.83 -10.09
CA LEU A 740 -9.46 -17.45 -10.62
C LEU A 740 -10.73 -16.77 -10.09
N ILE A 741 -10.69 -16.23 -8.87
CA ILE A 741 -11.78 -15.41 -8.29
C ILE A 741 -11.86 -14.05 -9.00
N MET A 742 -10.73 -13.37 -9.21
CA MET A 742 -10.62 -12.12 -9.96
C MET A 742 -11.26 -12.24 -11.35
N LEU A 743 -10.93 -13.27 -12.14
CA LEU A 743 -11.50 -13.46 -13.47
C LEU A 743 -13.03 -13.57 -13.45
N GLY A 744 -13.61 -14.34 -12.51
CA GLY A 744 -15.05 -14.45 -12.38
C GLY A 744 -15.73 -13.15 -11.95
N ASN A 745 -15.09 -12.38 -11.05
CA ASN A 745 -15.56 -11.06 -10.66
C ASN A 745 -15.57 -10.06 -11.82
N LEU A 746 -14.51 -10.05 -12.63
CA LEU A 746 -14.38 -9.15 -13.78
C LEU A 746 -15.41 -9.46 -14.88
N ILE A 747 -15.72 -10.73 -15.12
CA ILE A 747 -16.80 -11.13 -16.04
C ILE A 747 -18.14 -10.58 -15.54
N ILE A 748 -18.45 -10.72 -14.25
CA ILE A 748 -19.70 -10.22 -13.66
C ILE A 748 -19.77 -8.69 -13.69
N ALA A 749 -18.70 -7.99 -13.30
CA ALA A 749 -18.63 -6.54 -13.36
C ALA A 749 -18.79 -6.01 -14.79
N SER A 750 -18.14 -6.64 -15.77
CA SER A 750 -18.27 -6.30 -17.19
C SER A 750 -19.71 -6.50 -17.69
N CYS A 751 -20.31 -7.66 -17.43
CA CYS A 751 -21.69 -7.95 -17.79
C CYS A 751 -22.67 -6.95 -17.14
N TYR A 752 -22.49 -6.62 -15.86
CA TYR A 752 -23.31 -5.62 -15.18
C TYR A 752 -23.19 -4.23 -15.82
N LEU A 753 -21.96 -3.72 -16.02
CA LEU A 753 -21.74 -2.39 -16.56
C LEU A 753 -22.28 -2.23 -17.99
N LEU A 754 -22.19 -3.29 -18.81
CA LEU A 754 -22.79 -3.30 -20.14
C LEU A 754 -24.32 -3.32 -20.08
N LEU A 755 -24.92 -4.14 -19.21
CA LEU A 755 -26.38 -4.18 -19.03
C LEU A 755 -26.92 -2.83 -18.48
N ALA A 756 -26.24 -2.21 -17.51
CA ALA A 756 -26.65 -0.97 -16.90
C ALA A 756 -26.46 0.24 -17.83
N HIS A 757 -25.23 0.44 -18.35
CA HIS A 757 -24.87 1.68 -19.04
C HIS A 757 -25.03 1.62 -20.56
N VAL A 758 -24.84 0.45 -21.20
CA VAL A 758 -25.02 0.33 -22.66
C VAL A 758 -26.48 0.02 -22.99
N TRP A 759 -27.06 -0.99 -22.35
CA TRP A 759 -28.44 -1.41 -22.67
C TRP A 759 -29.51 -0.63 -21.89
N GLY A 760 -29.28 -0.38 -20.60
CA GLY A 760 -30.18 0.42 -19.76
C GLY A 760 -30.00 1.94 -19.84
N GLN A 761 -28.94 2.42 -20.50
CA GLN A 761 -28.55 3.85 -20.61
C GLN A 761 -28.49 4.60 -19.26
N TRP A 762 -28.26 3.87 -18.17
CA TRP A 762 -28.28 4.41 -16.81
C TRP A 762 -26.91 4.96 -16.42
N HIS A 763 -26.54 6.11 -17.00
CA HIS A 763 -25.24 6.76 -16.80
C HIS A 763 -25.05 7.36 -15.40
#